data_AF-A0A7C5JRA7-F1
#
_entry.id   AF-A0A7C5JRA7-F1
#
_cell.length_a   1.000
_cell.length_b   1.000
_cell.length_c   1.000
_cell.angle_alpha   90.00
_cell.angle_beta   90.00
_cell.angle_gamma   90.00
#
_symmetry.space_group_name_H-M   'P 1'
#
loop_
_entity.id
_entity.type
_entity.pdbx_description
1 polymer ?
#
loop_
_entity_poly.entity_id
_entity_poly.type
_entity_poly.pdbx_seq_one_letter_code
_entity_poly.pdbx_strand_id
1 'polypeptide(L)'
;LNNTYKTPIVTSIVCGTGDYGGSGTYFCEAWFRVGSPRQPRGGVAFYGTTDHSTHTRYNNPLNVGFYEALFEHRLHRFGQAFFMSKANLYNSLIDWPSSIRKYYNTYNMLGDPGLRVWVTIPDTLDVTRSDIGFGGGYIEVNVRDSTGPVADAVVTLINLQDEFFHIERTNPLGKAILPVPSYEMMDTLVLTVTADQFLPYVDTFPLHDTLEKVVSLVDTVIINDSTIAPYFGNNNGIADLGEHFQIAVKVSFNRDVSGFATLQSLDDNLVLNSTLCEFDSVDGRVHWLRFEASMKNSFMDKKFISCWLTLYPADFHPIVHEIRVPVSHVKLSLYPVFFSDTLYGDGDGVLEPGETGEITPFVVNENEGVVDSLVLVALSPSGLVYLRNFTKILPRVGHAMPGYPDSPILVRLAESALSGAGAPIEFYIKAGDDYRFLGRYFVPTPGTLATSPTGPDYYGYFAYENGDSSSFAPVFDWFSHSDYTATFYPMYDDITVEVTLPFPIKFYGETYDRITFSDNGWIYLGGNLPYWHIDFVNQPIPSAGGPFGMIAPFWDDLDGDRGEAYTFYDSLNHLFVVEWDSVYHTHFSMANSFEVVFYDPAHYPTPTGDAMLLFQYKDIHDQDNLEHYCTVGIEHPNKRIGLEYAFCHRYPATTKGLLDFGRAILFTTRSKWGRVTGTIRTAGRVPPDGLMLVTSRGNIVKLDQDGWFVFTPVDTGELT
;
A
#
# COMPACT_ATOMS: atom_id res chain seq x y z
N LEU A 1 -6.85 37.14 -5.42
CA LEU A 1 -6.22 36.40 -4.30
C LEU A 1 -5.08 37.21 -3.69
N ASN A 2 -5.10 37.56 -2.40
CA ASN A 2 -3.99 38.28 -1.73
C ASN A 2 -3.18 37.35 -0.81
N ASN A 3 -2.60 36.29 -1.40
CA ASN A 3 -1.97 35.18 -0.68
C ASN A 3 -0.50 35.00 -1.07
N THR A 4 0.26 36.09 -1.14
CA THR A 4 1.69 36.03 -1.50
C THR A 4 2.45 35.09 -0.56
N TYR A 5 3.21 34.14 -1.10
CA TYR A 5 3.93 33.07 -0.36
C TYR A 5 3.03 32.14 0.48
N LYS A 6 1.72 32.15 0.25
CA LYS A 6 0.75 31.27 0.90
C LYS A 6 -0.01 30.50 -0.18
N THR A 7 0.70 29.62 -0.88
CA THR A 7 0.23 28.91 -2.07
C THR A 7 -0.26 27.50 -1.72
N PRO A 8 -1.57 27.28 -1.55
CA PRO A 8 -2.11 25.95 -1.24
C PRO A 8 -2.07 25.02 -2.45
N ILE A 9 -2.31 23.74 -2.18
CA ILE A 9 -2.81 22.79 -3.18
C ILE A 9 -4.32 22.97 -3.26
N VAL A 10 -4.87 23.04 -4.46
CA VAL A 10 -6.31 23.23 -4.69
C VAL A 10 -6.90 21.94 -5.24
N THR A 11 -7.69 21.24 -4.44
CA THR A 11 -8.54 20.13 -4.87
C THR A 11 -9.93 20.68 -5.21
N SER A 12 -10.37 20.45 -6.44
CA SER A 12 -11.62 20.98 -7.00
C SER A 12 -12.37 19.86 -7.69
N ILE A 13 -13.07 19.06 -6.89
CA ILE A 13 -13.78 17.86 -7.33
C ILE A 13 -15.20 18.23 -7.77
N VAL A 14 -15.28 19.13 -8.75
CA VAL A 14 -16.52 19.63 -9.35
C VAL A 14 -16.33 19.89 -10.84
N CYS A 15 -17.43 19.90 -11.60
CA CYS A 15 -17.47 19.99 -13.06
C CYS A 15 -16.58 21.09 -13.67
N GLY A 16 -15.80 20.71 -14.69
CA GLY A 16 -15.12 21.61 -15.64
C GLY A 16 -13.99 22.48 -15.07
N THR A 17 -13.71 22.39 -13.77
CA THR A 17 -12.73 23.28 -13.11
C THR A 17 -11.28 23.01 -13.55
N GLY A 18 -11.01 21.81 -14.05
CA GLY A 18 -9.75 21.38 -14.63
C GLY A 18 -9.69 21.45 -16.17
N ASP A 19 -10.62 22.11 -16.86
CA ASP A 19 -10.65 22.15 -18.34
C ASP A 19 -9.59 23.08 -18.96
N TYR A 20 -8.32 22.72 -18.86
CA TYR A 20 -7.21 23.43 -19.52
C TYR A 20 -7.16 23.23 -21.05
N GLY A 21 -8.10 22.48 -21.63
CA GLY A 21 -8.20 22.26 -23.07
C GLY A 21 -9.13 23.25 -23.78
N GLY A 22 -9.96 23.97 -23.04
CA GLY A 22 -10.91 24.92 -23.59
C GLY A 22 -10.31 26.26 -24.02
N SER A 23 -11.13 27.11 -24.67
CA SER A 23 -10.68 28.42 -25.13
C SER A 23 -10.65 29.44 -23.99
N GLY A 24 -9.48 29.72 -23.42
CA GLY A 24 -9.30 30.79 -22.43
C GLY A 24 -8.34 30.43 -21.30
N THR A 25 -8.47 31.15 -20.17
CA THR A 25 -7.84 30.75 -18.90
C THR A 25 -8.93 30.14 -18.03
N TYR A 26 -8.85 28.84 -17.77
CA TYR A 26 -9.84 28.15 -16.94
C TYR A 26 -9.53 28.27 -15.45
N PHE A 27 -10.46 27.82 -14.60
CA PHE A 27 -10.35 27.96 -13.14
C PHE A 27 -9.03 27.41 -12.60
N CYS A 28 -8.64 26.20 -13.00
CA CYS A 28 -7.34 25.61 -12.66
C CYS A 28 -6.16 26.50 -13.06
N GLU A 29 -6.10 26.97 -14.31
CA GLU A 29 -5.01 27.81 -14.80
C GLU A 29 -4.97 29.18 -14.15
N ALA A 30 -6.13 29.77 -13.82
CA ALA A 30 -6.21 31.06 -13.14
C ALA A 30 -5.51 31.02 -11.77
N TRP A 31 -5.60 29.90 -11.06
CA TRP A 31 -4.88 29.69 -9.80
C TRP A 31 -3.36 29.68 -9.98
N PHE A 32 -2.83 29.24 -11.12
CA PHE A 32 -1.38 29.31 -11.39
C PHE A 32 -0.94 30.68 -11.94
N ARG A 33 -1.79 31.34 -12.73
CA ARG A 33 -1.42 32.57 -13.48
C ARG A 33 -1.54 33.86 -12.67
N VAL A 34 -2.18 33.85 -11.50
CA VAL A 34 -2.43 35.07 -10.70
C VAL A 34 -1.17 35.70 -10.07
N GLY A 35 -0.11 34.92 -9.90
CA GLY A 35 1.15 35.34 -9.30
C GLY A 35 2.30 35.45 -10.29
N SER A 36 3.50 35.65 -9.77
CA SER A 36 4.75 35.52 -10.54
C SER A 36 5.76 34.72 -9.72
N PRO A 37 6.83 34.17 -10.32
CA PRO A 37 7.87 33.47 -9.56
C PRO A 37 8.50 34.30 -8.43
N ARG A 38 8.53 35.64 -8.56
CA ARG A 38 9.06 36.54 -7.52
C ARG A 38 8.04 36.94 -6.46
N GLN A 39 6.75 36.81 -6.76
CA GLN A 39 5.63 37.10 -5.88
C GLN A 39 4.57 36.02 -6.08
N PRO A 40 4.85 34.77 -5.64
CA PRO A 40 3.98 33.64 -5.91
C PRO A 40 2.66 33.85 -5.19
N ARG A 41 1.56 33.74 -5.92
CA ARG A 41 0.17 33.90 -5.48
C ARG A 41 -0.67 32.84 -6.17
N GLY A 42 -1.85 32.56 -5.63
CA GLY A 42 -2.68 31.46 -6.13
C GLY A 42 -2.23 30.14 -5.55
N GLY A 43 -2.15 29.07 -6.34
CA GLY A 43 -1.91 27.69 -5.89
C GLY A 43 -0.60 27.12 -6.43
N VAL A 44 -0.02 26.15 -5.72
CA VAL A 44 1.20 25.44 -6.14
C VAL A 44 0.89 24.17 -6.94
N ALA A 45 -0.30 23.61 -6.73
CA ALA A 45 -0.80 22.45 -7.45
C ALA A 45 -2.34 22.50 -7.51
N PHE A 46 -2.92 21.84 -8.51
CA PHE A 46 -4.36 21.77 -8.70
C PHE A 46 -4.77 20.34 -9.07
N TYR A 47 -5.87 19.86 -8.51
CA TYR A 47 -6.48 18.59 -8.86
C TYR A 47 -7.96 18.79 -9.17
N GLY A 48 -8.39 18.44 -10.38
CA GLY A 48 -9.80 18.55 -10.78
C GLY A 48 -10.07 17.93 -12.13
N THR A 49 -11.30 18.08 -12.61
CA THR A 49 -11.77 17.40 -13.82
C THR A 49 -11.85 18.32 -15.03
N THR A 50 -11.45 17.81 -16.20
CA THR A 50 -11.69 18.45 -17.50
C THR A 50 -13.15 18.35 -17.94
N ASP A 51 -13.92 17.44 -17.37
CA ASP A 51 -15.30 17.17 -17.78
C ASP A 51 -16.30 18.10 -17.09
N HIS A 52 -17.22 18.67 -17.88
CA HIS A 52 -18.26 19.61 -17.41
C HIS A 52 -19.52 18.92 -16.89
N SER A 53 -19.61 17.60 -17.01
CA SER A 53 -20.78 16.82 -16.59
C SER A 53 -20.37 15.64 -15.71
N THR A 54 -20.02 15.96 -14.46
CA THR A 54 -19.69 14.97 -13.43
C THR A 54 -20.85 14.73 -12.45
N HIS A 55 -20.81 13.60 -11.75
CA HIS A 55 -21.83 13.16 -10.79
C HIS A 55 -21.17 12.79 -9.46
N THR A 56 -21.84 13.13 -8.35
CA THR A 56 -21.35 12.98 -6.98
C THR A 56 -20.85 11.56 -6.70
N ARG A 57 -21.61 10.53 -7.12
CA ARG A 57 -21.26 9.10 -6.99
C ARG A 57 -19.81 8.76 -7.40
N TYR A 58 -19.30 9.39 -8.47
CA TYR A 58 -17.96 9.12 -8.98
C TYR A 58 -16.91 10.10 -8.45
N ASN A 59 -17.35 11.31 -8.07
CA ASN A 59 -16.51 12.35 -7.50
C ASN A 59 -16.07 12.01 -6.07
N ASN A 60 -16.97 11.45 -5.26
CA ASN A 60 -16.71 11.14 -3.85
C ASN A 60 -15.54 10.16 -3.67
N PRO A 61 -15.49 8.99 -4.34
CA PRO A 61 -14.35 8.07 -4.25
C PRO A 61 -13.00 8.71 -4.59
N LEU A 62 -12.96 9.59 -5.60
CA LEU A 62 -11.73 10.30 -5.96
C LEU A 62 -11.29 11.24 -4.83
N ASN A 63 -12.21 12.04 -4.30
CA ASN A 63 -11.90 12.98 -3.24
C ASN A 63 -11.40 12.27 -1.98
N VAL A 64 -12.13 11.22 -1.58
CA VAL A 64 -11.83 10.40 -0.42
C VAL A 64 -10.45 9.75 -0.55
N GLY A 65 -10.17 9.06 -1.67
CA GLY A 65 -8.88 8.38 -1.84
C GLY A 65 -7.68 9.32 -1.90
N PHE A 66 -7.88 10.58 -2.33
CA PHE A 66 -6.82 11.59 -2.28
C PHE A 66 -6.45 11.95 -0.84
N TYR A 67 -7.44 12.17 0.02
CA TYR A 67 -7.21 12.57 1.40
C TYR A 67 -6.81 11.41 2.31
N GLU A 68 -7.36 10.22 2.10
CA GLU A 68 -6.90 8.99 2.75
C GLU A 68 -5.39 8.80 2.49
N ALA A 69 -4.95 8.97 1.24
CA ALA A 69 -3.54 8.82 0.91
C ALA A 69 -2.64 9.79 1.68
N LEU A 70 -3.07 11.04 1.85
CA LEU A 70 -2.30 12.07 2.55
C LEU A 70 -2.29 11.86 4.06
N PHE A 71 -3.44 11.57 4.67
CA PHE A 71 -3.62 11.57 6.12
C PHE A 71 -3.44 10.17 6.73
N GLU A 72 -3.97 9.14 6.09
CA GLU A 72 -3.97 7.77 6.60
C GLU A 72 -2.74 6.98 6.11
N HIS A 73 -2.41 7.08 4.81
CA HIS A 73 -1.24 6.38 4.25
C HIS A 73 0.06 7.18 4.28
N ARG A 74 0.01 8.46 4.71
CA ARG A 74 1.17 9.38 4.79
C ARG A 74 1.95 9.48 3.46
N LEU A 75 1.26 9.34 2.34
CA LEU A 75 1.81 9.46 0.99
C LEU A 75 1.91 10.93 0.61
N HIS A 76 2.86 11.63 1.22
CA HIS A 76 3.00 13.09 1.12
C HIS A 76 3.57 13.60 -0.20
N ARG A 77 3.52 12.83 -1.29
CA ARG A 77 3.77 13.37 -2.64
C ARG A 77 2.45 13.54 -3.37
N PHE A 78 2.29 14.70 -3.99
CA PHE A 78 1.05 15.03 -4.68
C PHE A 78 0.67 13.99 -5.74
N GLY A 79 1.65 13.49 -6.50
CA GLY A 79 1.44 12.41 -7.47
C GLY A 79 1.05 11.06 -6.85
N GLN A 80 1.53 10.74 -5.64
CA GLN A 80 1.13 9.52 -4.93
C GLN A 80 -0.32 9.61 -4.46
N ALA A 81 -0.70 10.72 -3.82
CA ALA A 81 -2.08 10.96 -3.40
C ALA A 81 -3.05 10.98 -4.59
N PHE A 82 -2.63 11.59 -5.71
CA PHE A 82 -3.39 11.56 -6.97
C PHE A 82 -3.56 10.15 -7.53
N PHE A 83 -2.54 9.31 -7.47
CA PHE A 83 -2.67 7.91 -7.90
C PHE A 83 -3.64 7.14 -7.01
N MET A 84 -3.52 7.27 -5.69
CA MET A 84 -4.41 6.61 -4.74
C MET A 84 -5.87 7.04 -4.88
N SER A 85 -6.12 8.32 -5.15
CA SER A 85 -7.44 8.82 -5.52
C SER A 85 -8.08 8.02 -6.66
N LYS A 86 -7.31 7.79 -7.73
CA LYS A 86 -7.77 6.99 -8.89
C LYS A 86 -7.88 5.50 -8.59
N ALA A 87 -7.01 4.96 -7.74
CA ALA A 87 -7.12 3.57 -7.28
C ALA A 87 -8.40 3.38 -6.45
N ASN A 88 -8.74 4.33 -5.59
CA ASN A 88 -9.96 4.27 -4.80
C ASN A 88 -11.23 4.33 -5.68
N LEU A 89 -11.23 5.16 -6.74
CA LEU A 89 -12.30 5.14 -7.75
C LEU A 89 -12.52 3.74 -8.33
N TYR A 90 -11.44 3.01 -8.66
CA TYR A 90 -11.53 1.67 -9.20
C TYR A 90 -12.11 0.67 -8.19
N ASN A 91 -11.65 0.74 -6.94
CA ASN A 91 -12.12 -0.14 -5.86
C ASN A 91 -13.59 0.11 -5.50
N SER A 92 -14.04 1.35 -5.61
CA SER A 92 -15.38 1.78 -5.20
C SER A 92 -16.47 1.50 -6.23
N LEU A 93 -16.14 1.20 -7.50
CA LEU A 93 -17.11 1.20 -8.62
C LEU A 93 -16.99 -0.03 -9.53
N ILE A 94 -16.96 -1.23 -8.95
CA ILE A 94 -16.45 -2.44 -9.61
C ILE A 94 -17.29 -2.88 -10.83
N ASP A 95 -18.55 -2.44 -10.95
CA ASP A 95 -19.46 -2.79 -12.07
C ASP A 95 -19.58 -1.73 -13.17
N TRP A 96 -18.85 -0.61 -13.09
CA TRP A 96 -19.03 0.53 -14.00
C TRP A 96 -17.77 0.87 -14.80
N PRO A 97 -17.25 -0.04 -15.64
CA PRO A 97 -15.96 0.12 -16.31
C PRO A 97 -15.90 1.32 -17.28
N SER A 98 -17.03 1.71 -17.87
CA SER A 98 -17.13 2.89 -18.74
C SER A 98 -17.01 4.19 -17.92
N SER A 99 -17.72 4.27 -16.79
CA SER A 99 -17.64 5.39 -15.86
C SER A 99 -16.25 5.48 -15.24
N ILE A 100 -15.70 4.37 -14.71
CA ILE A 100 -14.32 4.34 -14.21
C ILE A 100 -13.37 4.90 -15.26
N ARG A 101 -13.42 4.40 -16.50
CA ARG A 101 -12.56 4.89 -17.58
C ARG A 101 -12.74 6.39 -17.83
N LYS A 102 -13.97 6.90 -17.84
CA LYS A 102 -14.24 8.33 -18.03
C LYS A 102 -13.58 9.14 -16.92
N TYR A 103 -13.96 8.88 -15.66
CA TYR A 103 -13.52 9.66 -14.50
C TYR A 103 -12.02 9.53 -14.24
N TYR A 104 -11.45 8.33 -14.44
CA TYR A 104 -10.01 8.10 -14.35
C TYR A 104 -9.22 8.97 -15.33
N ASN A 105 -9.75 9.25 -16.53
CA ASN A 105 -9.04 10.02 -17.56
C ASN A 105 -9.37 11.52 -17.53
N THR A 106 -10.52 11.93 -16.98
CA THR A 106 -10.92 13.35 -16.92
C THR A 106 -10.40 14.06 -15.68
N TYR A 107 -10.23 13.35 -14.56
CA TYR A 107 -9.61 13.88 -13.36
C TYR A 107 -8.09 13.91 -13.48
N ASN A 108 -7.53 15.12 -13.52
CA ASN A 108 -6.13 15.37 -13.81
C ASN A 108 -5.53 16.36 -12.82
N MET A 109 -4.23 16.21 -12.60
CA MET A 109 -3.46 17.13 -11.81
C MET A 109 -2.74 18.15 -12.70
N LEU A 110 -2.61 19.38 -12.23
CA LEU A 110 -1.72 20.40 -12.76
C LEU A 110 -0.72 20.76 -11.66
N GLY A 111 0.54 20.98 -12.04
CA GLY A 111 1.65 21.21 -11.10
C GLY A 111 2.62 20.03 -11.08
N ASP A 112 3.52 20.04 -10.10
CA ASP A 112 4.60 19.05 -9.98
C ASP A 112 4.11 17.78 -9.26
N PRO A 113 4.11 16.59 -9.90
CA PRO A 113 3.77 15.33 -9.24
C PRO A 113 4.76 14.95 -8.12
N GLY A 114 6.00 15.43 -8.20
CA GLY A 114 7.03 15.26 -7.19
C GLY A 114 6.89 16.18 -5.97
N LEU A 115 5.96 17.15 -6.01
CA LEU A 115 5.71 18.10 -4.93
C LEU A 115 5.46 17.36 -3.61
N ARG A 116 6.28 17.67 -2.60
CA ARG A 116 6.04 17.21 -1.23
C ARG A 116 4.96 18.09 -0.59
N VAL A 117 3.89 17.45 -0.15
CA VAL A 117 2.73 18.08 0.49
C VAL A 117 3.01 18.22 1.98
N TRP A 118 3.04 19.45 2.47
CA TRP A 118 2.99 19.72 3.90
C TRP A 118 1.55 19.67 4.39
N VAL A 119 1.27 18.74 5.29
CA VAL A 119 -0.04 18.58 5.94
C VAL A 119 -0.06 19.19 7.34
N THR A 120 1.13 19.53 7.86
CA THR A 120 1.34 20.24 9.12
C THR A 120 2.34 21.39 8.92
N ILE A 121 2.64 22.14 9.98
CA ILE A 121 3.74 23.10 9.96
C ILE A 121 5.05 22.30 9.92
N PRO A 122 5.89 22.46 8.88
CA PRO A 122 7.11 21.68 8.76
C PRO A 122 8.15 22.06 9.83
N ASP A 123 8.90 21.07 10.32
CA ASP A 123 10.00 21.26 11.28
C ASP A 123 11.32 21.59 10.55
N THR A 124 12.40 21.83 11.29
CA THR A 124 13.73 22.14 10.78
C THR A 124 14.71 20.97 10.92
N LEU A 125 15.61 20.82 9.95
CA LEU A 125 16.71 19.85 10.01
C LEU A 125 17.97 20.50 10.60
N ASP A 126 18.69 19.74 11.41
CA ASP A 126 20.07 20.01 11.81
C ASP A 126 21.02 19.17 10.93
N VAL A 127 21.80 19.82 10.08
CA VAL A 127 22.65 19.18 9.07
C VAL A 127 24.09 19.61 9.26
N THR A 128 24.98 18.63 9.35
CA THR A 128 26.44 18.85 9.34
C THR A 128 27.08 18.08 8.21
N ARG A 129 28.20 18.60 7.68
CA ARG A 129 28.98 17.94 6.62
C ARG A 129 30.48 18.07 6.83
N SER A 130 31.26 17.18 6.24
CA SER A 130 32.72 17.32 6.15
C SER A 130 33.14 18.38 5.10
N ASP A 131 34.41 18.79 5.13
CA ASP A 131 35.03 19.66 4.13
C ASP A 131 35.52 18.88 2.90
N ILE A 132 35.68 19.56 1.76
CA ILE A 132 36.12 18.98 0.49
C ILE A 132 36.92 20.02 -0.35
N GLY A 133 37.98 19.59 -1.03
CA GLY A 133 38.84 20.44 -1.89
C GLY A 133 38.72 20.13 -3.39
N PHE A 134 39.51 20.80 -4.25
CA PHE A 134 39.45 20.65 -5.72
C PHE A 134 39.76 19.26 -6.27
N GLY A 135 40.52 18.45 -5.52
CA GLY A 135 40.86 17.08 -5.93
C GLY A 135 39.66 16.12 -5.92
N GLY A 136 38.48 16.59 -5.53
CA GLY A 136 37.32 15.72 -5.32
C GLY A 136 37.46 14.85 -4.09
N GLY A 137 36.61 13.83 -3.96
CA GLY A 137 36.57 12.92 -2.82
C GLY A 137 35.15 12.62 -2.39
N TYR A 138 34.87 12.68 -1.09
CA TYR A 138 33.52 12.50 -0.54
C TYR A 138 33.22 13.48 0.59
N ILE A 139 31.94 13.80 0.72
CA ILE A 139 31.38 14.55 1.83
C ILE A 139 30.53 13.60 2.67
N GLU A 140 30.85 13.46 3.95
CA GLU A 140 29.94 12.81 4.89
C GLU A 140 28.93 13.85 5.39
N VAL A 141 27.64 13.56 5.24
CA VAL A 141 26.52 14.39 5.70
C VAL A 141 25.80 13.67 6.82
N ASN A 142 25.63 14.34 7.96
CA ASN A 142 24.86 13.87 9.10
C ASN A 142 23.60 14.73 9.26
N VAL A 143 22.43 14.10 9.29
CA VAL A 143 21.11 14.75 9.35
C VAL A 143 20.37 14.33 10.61
N ARG A 144 19.92 15.31 11.39
CA ARG A 144 19.23 15.13 12.68
C ARG A 144 18.05 16.10 12.82
N ASP A 145 17.17 15.80 13.76
CA ASP A 145 16.11 16.68 14.23
C ASP A 145 16.16 16.82 15.78
N SER A 146 15.15 17.46 16.37
CA SER A 146 15.04 17.62 17.83
C SER A 146 14.91 16.31 18.61
N THR A 147 14.60 15.20 17.93
CA THR A 147 14.26 13.90 18.50
C THR A 147 15.30 12.81 18.22
N GLY A 148 16.19 12.98 17.23
CA GLY A 148 17.22 12.00 16.86
C GLY A 148 17.73 12.11 15.43
N PRO A 149 18.44 11.08 14.93
CA PRO A 149 18.82 10.99 13.52
C PRO A 149 17.59 10.88 12.60
N VAL A 150 17.64 11.53 11.45
CA VAL A 150 16.57 11.46 10.44
C VAL A 150 17.00 10.48 9.36
N ALA A 151 16.30 9.35 9.26
CA ALA A 151 16.52 8.36 8.21
C ALA A 151 15.77 8.73 6.92
N ASP A 152 16.24 8.21 5.79
CA ASP A 152 15.64 8.40 4.46
C ASP A 152 15.48 9.86 3.97
N ALA A 153 16.19 10.82 4.59
CA ALA A 153 16.32 12.16 4.06
C ALA A 153 17.08 12.11 2.72
N VAL A 154 16.57 12.84 1.73
CA VAL A 154 17.18 12.95 0.40
C VAL A 154 18.21 14.07 0.44
N VAL A 155 19.47 13.70 0.21
CA VAL A 155 20.63 14.59 0.20
C VAL A 155 21.07 14.77 -1.25
N THR A 156 21.02 16.00 -1.75
CA THR A 156 21.41 16.34 -3.11
C THR A 156 22.60 17.28 -3.07
N LEU A 157 23.63 16.98 -3.86
CA LEU A 157 24.79 17.83 -4.04
C LEU A 157 24.88 18.24 -5.50
N ILE A 158 24.89 19.55 -5.74
CA ILE A 158 24.94 20.09 -7.10
C ILE A 158 26.09 21.08 -7.24
N ASN A 159 26.69 21.09 -8.42
CA ASN A 159 27.46 22.22 -8.90
C ASN A 159 26.64 22.91 -10.01
N LEU A 160 26.34 24.19 -9.84
CA LEU A 160 25.52 24.94 -10.79
C LEU A 160 26.25 25.34 -12.07
N GLN A 161 27.59 25.23 -12.13
CA GLN A 161 28.40 25.60 -13.29
C GLN A 161 28.70 24.41 -14.21
N ASP A 162 28.94 23.22 -13.65
CA ASP A 162 29.49 22.06 -14.37
C ASP A 162 28.50 20.88 -14.54
N GLU A 163 27.19 21.11 -14.42
CA GLU A 163 26.15 20.06 -14.52
C GLU A 163 26.29 18.87 -13.55
N PHE A 164 27.22 18.93 -12.58
CA PHE A 164 27.36 17.89 -11.56
C PHE A 164 26.13 17.85 -10.65
N PHE A 165 25.58 16.65 -10.48
CA PHE A 165 24.39 16.39 -9.70
C PHE A 165 24.46 14.98 -9.10
N HIS A 166 24.50 14.89 -7.77
CA HIS A 166 24.46 13.62 -7.04
C HIS A 166 23.30 13.61 -6.04
N ILE A 167 22.65 12.45 -5.87
CA ILE A 167 21.62 12.24 -4.85
C ILE A 167 21.99 11.02 -4.02
N GLU A 168 21.89 11.15 -2.70
CA GLU A 168 21.91 10.04 -1.75
C GLU A 168 20.72 10.10 -0.78
N ARG A 169 20.54 9.00 -0.04
CA ARG A 169 19.60 8.94 1.08
C ARG A 169 20.33 8.62 2.38
N THR A 170 19.91 9.24 3.46
CA THR A 170 20.47 8.94 4.78
C THR A 170 20.05 7.56 5.26
N ASN A 171 20.99 6.79 5.81
CA ASN A 171 20.72 5.50 6.45
C ASN A 171 19.97 5.67 7.81
N PRO A 172 19.64 4.57 8.54
CA PRO A 172 18.97 4.65 9.85
C PRO A 172 19.72 5.44 10.94
N LEU A 173 21.01 5.73 10.74
CA LEU A 173 21.82 6.57 11.63
C LEU A 173 21.86 8.04 11.20
N GLY A 174 21.07 8.43 10.19
CA GLY A 174 21.02 9.79 9.64
C GLY A 174 22.24 10.18 8.80
N LYS A 175 22.98 9.20 8.26
CA LYS A 175 24.22 9.46 7.49
C LYS A 175 24.07 9.22 6.01
N ALA A 176 24.60 10.13 5.20
CA ALA A 176 24.79 9.97 3.75
C ALA A 176 26.24 10.31 3.37
N ILE A 177 26.81 9.62 2.38
CA ILE A 177 28.17 9.87 1.88
C ILE A 177 28.06 10.22 0.41
N LEU A 178 28.41 11.46 0.05
CA LEU A 178 28.26 11.97 -1.31
C LEU A 178 29.64 12.15 -1.97
N PRO A 179 29.83 11.59 -3.17
CA PRO A 179 31.02 11.81 -3.98
C PRO A 179 31.11 13.26 -4.46
N VAL A 180 32.32 13.72 -4.74
CA VAL A 180 32.58 15.02 -5.35
C VAL A 180 33.64 14.84 -6.43
N PRO A 181 33.37 15.20 -7.69
CA PRO A 181 34.39 15.14 -8.73
C PRO A 181 35.45 16.21 -8.48
N SER A 182 36.56 16.11 -9.20
CA SER A 182 37.57 17.17 -9.16
C SER A 182 37.14 18.37 -10.00
N TYR A 183 37.44 19.60 -9.55
CA TYR A 183 37.05 20.83 -10.24
C TYR A 183 38.26 21.69 -10.64
N GLU A 184 38.07 22.48 -11.70
CA GLU A 184 39.12 23.20 -12.42
C GLU A 184 39.46 24.60 -11.86
N MET A 185 38.57 25.18 -11.07
CA MET A 185 38.68 26.51 -10.46
C MET A 185 37.76 26.59 -9.24
N MET A 186 37.92 27.64 -8.41
CA MET A 186 36.99 27.93 -7.31
C MET A 186 35.55 27.83 -7.79
N ASP A 187 34.87 26.81 -7.28
CA ASP A 187 33.48 26.59 -7.53
C ASP A 187 32.75 26.34 -6.22
N THR A 188 31.43 26.49 -6.30
CA THR A 188 30.54 26.47 -5.16
C THR A 188 29.61 25.29 -5.31
N LEU A 189 29.65 24.40 -4.34
CA LEU A 189 28.70 23.31 -4.24
C LEU A 189 27.49 23.76 -3.43
N VAL A 190 26.31 23.31 -3.87
CA VAL A 190 25.06 23.50 -3.14
C VAL A 190 24.60 22.14 -2.64
N LEU A 191 24.60 21.97 -1.32
CA LEU A 191 24.04 20.82 -0.64
C LEU A 191 22.60 21.13 -0.26
N THR A 192 21.65 20.33 -0.74
CA THR A 192 20.23 20.42 -0.36
C THR A 192 19.81 19.13 0.35
N VAL A 193 19.23 19.24 1.54
CA VAL A 193 18.65 18.10 2.26
C VAL A 193 17.14 18.30 2.37
N THR A 194 16.38 17.28 1.97
CA THR A 194 14.90 17.29 2.06
C THR A 194 14.37 16.02 2.73
N ALA A 195 13.43 16.20 3.66
CA ALA A 195 12.71 15.14 4.34
C ALA A 195 11.21 15.51 4.43
N ASP A 196 10.35 14.52 4.66
CA ASP A 196 8.90 14.75 4.72
C ASP A 196 8.51 15.53 5.97
N GLN A 197 7.64 16.54 5.81
CA GLN A 197 7.28 17.50 6.87
C GLN A 197 8.47 18.29 7.46
N PHE A 198 9.57 18.43 6.72
CA PHE A 198 10.67 19.34 7.07
C PHE A 198 10.85 20.45 6.04
N LEU A 199 11.35 21.60 6.50
CA LEU A 199 11.87 22.65 5.64
C LEU A 199 13.15 22.15 4.95
N PRO A 200 13.32 22.39 3.63
CA PRO A 200 14.57 22.08 2.96
C PRO A 200 15.74 22.81 3.63
N TYR A 201 16.80 22.06 3.94
CA TYR A 201 18.07 22.64 4.33
C TYR A 201 18.91 22.88 3.08
N VAL A 202 19.50 24.07 2.95
CA VAL A 202 20.39 24.41 1.84
C VAL A 202 21.67 25.01 2.41
N ASP A 203 22.81 24.38 2.12
CA ASP A 203 24.13 24.91 2.38
C ASP A 203 24.87 25.15 1.06
N THR A 204 25.68 26.19 1.02
CA THR A 204 26.41 26.64 -0.17
C THR A 204 27.84 26.93 0.25
N PHE A 205 28.80 26.20 -0.32
CA PHE A 205 30.18 26.25 0.15
C PHE A 205 31.21 26.13 -0.97
N PRO A 206 32.34 26.85 -0.85
CA PRO A 206 33.39 26.84 -1.86
C PRO A 206 34.29 25.60 -1.74
N LEU A 207 34.89 25.23 -2.86
CA LEU A 207 36.05 24.35 -2.91
C LEU A 207 37.34 25.15 -2.63
N HIS A 208 38.24 24.62 -1.82
CA HIS A 208 39.50 25.28 -1.42
C HIS A 208 40.75 24.44 -1.78
N ASP A 209 41.63 24.94 -2.68
CA ASP A 209 43.13 24.86 -2.74
C ASP A 209 43.80 25.39 -4.07
N THR A 210 45.14 25.39 -4.20
CA THR A 210 45.92 26.23 -5.16
C THR A 210 46.79 25.52 -6.24
N LEU A 211 46.29 24.51 -6.98
CA LEU A 211 47.09 23.81 -8.01
C LEU A 211 46.47 23.84 -9.43
N GLU A 212 47.32 23.72 -10.47
CA GLU A 212 47.01 23.83 -11.92
C GLU A 212 46.10 22.68 -12.44
N LYS A 213 45.88 22.46 -13.75
CA LYS A 213 44.61 21.86 -14.29
C LYS A 213 44.79 20.71 -15.29
N VAL A 214 44.14 19.55 -15.04
CA VAL A 214 43.83 18.47 -16.02
C VAL A 214 42.33 18.20 -16.01
N VAL A 215 41.73 18.09 -17.20
CA VAL A 215 40.28 17.96 -17.39
C VAL A 215 39.99 16.71 -18.18
N SER A 216 38.98 15.93 -17.77
CA SER A 216 38.51 14.76 -18.49
C SER A 216 36.99 14.71 -18.58
N LEU A 217 36.49 14.15 -19.68
CA LEU A 217 35.08 13.92 -19.97
C LEU A 217 34.87 12.44 -20.27
N VAL A 218 33.86 11.82 -19.65
CA VAL A 218 33.38 10.49 -20.04
C VAL A 218 32.33 10.65 -21.14
N ASP A 219 32.65 10.19 -22.35
CA ASP A 219 31.79 10.37 -23.54
C ASP A 219 30.73 9.27 -23.67
N THR A 220 31.11 8.01 -23.41
CA THR A 220 30.27 6.85 -23.70
C THR A 220 30.73 5.65 -22.88
N VAL A 221 29.76 4.86 -22.42
CA VAL A 221 29.98 3.53 -21.82
C VAL A 221 29.36 2.49 -22.75
N ILE A 222 30.13 1.51 -23.19
CA ILE A 222 29.69 0.40 -24.03
C ILE A 222 29.90 -0.90 -23.27
N ILE A 223 28.89 -1.76 -23.28
CA ILE A 223 29.00 -3.14 -22.81
C ILE A 223 29.26 -4.02 -24.02
N ASN A 224 30.38 -4.74 -23.97
CA ASN A 224 30.72 -5.77 -24.95
C ASN A 224 30.54 -7.14 -24.32
N ASP A 225 29.36 -7.71 -24.55
CA ASP A 225 28.82 -8.96 -24.04
C ASP A 225 28.73 -10.01 -25.17
N SER A 226 29.82 -10.15 -25.94
CA SER A 226 29.88 -11.07 -27.08
C SER A 226 29.40 -12.49 -26.74
N THR A 227 28.94 -13.25 -27.73
CA THR A 227 28.57 -14.66 -27.54
C THR A 227 29.77 -15.61 -27.60
N ILE A 228 30.97 -15.08 -27.88
CA ILE A 228 32.21 -15.85 -28.05
C ILE A 228 33.26 -15.42 -27.03
N ALA A 229 34.07 -16.39 -26.58
CA ALA A 229 35.13 -16.18 -25.60
C ALA A 229 36.00 -14.94 -25.89
N PRO A 230 36.40 -14.16 -24.87
CA PRO A 230 36.28 -14.49 -23.43
C PRO A 230 34.99 -13.98 -22.76
N TYR A 231 34.16 -13.22 -23.47
CA TYR A 231 32.92 -12.62 -22.97
C TYR A 231 31.79 -13.56 -23.40
N PHE A 232 31.00 -14.09 -22.48
CA PHE A 232 30.00 -15.14 -22.76
C PHE A 232 28.60 -14.58 -22.44
N GLY A 233 28.17 -13.57 -23.20
CA GLY A 233 26.87 -12.93 -23.09
C GLY A 233 25.94 -13.22 -24.27
N ASN A 234 25.03 -12.30 -24.59
CA ASN A 234 24.01 -12.42 -25.65
C ASN A 234 24.11 -11.34 -26.75
N ASN A 235 25.09 -10.45 -26.68
CA ASN A 235 25.37 -9.36 -27.61
C ASN A 235 24.20 -8.36 -27.75
N ASN A 236 23.54 -8.05 -26.63
CA ASN A 236 22.45 -7.06 -26.55
C ASN A 236 22.92 -5.69 -26.02
N GLY A 237 24.18 -5.57 -25.56
CA GLY A 237 24.76 -4.34 -25.04
C GLY A 237 24.29 -3.94 -23.63
N ILE A 238 23.73 -4.88 -22.88
CA ILE A 238 23.28 -4.77 -21.50
C ILE A 238 24.02 -5.85 -20.70
N ALA A 239 24.38 -5.56 -19.44
CA ALA A 239 24.95 -6.57 -18.57
C ALA A 239 23.83 -7.42 -17.94
N ASP A 240 23.60 -8.62 -18.48
CA ASP A 240 22.62 -9.56 -17.92
C ASP A 240 23.17 -10.37 -16.74
N LEU A 241 22.27 -10.83 -15.87
CA LEU A 241 22.64 -11.66 -14.72
C LEU A 241 23.37 -12.93 -15.18
N GLY A 242 24.56 -13.16 -14.60
CA GLY A 242 25.39 -14.33 -14.87
C GLY A 242 26.39 -14.17 -16.01
N GLU A 243 26.36 -13.05 -16.72
CA GLU A 243 27.26 -12.82 -17.86
C GLU A 243 28.67 -12.40 -17.44
N HIS A 244 29.62 -12.67 -18.33
CA HIS A 244 30.97 -12.11 -18.31
C HIS A 244 31.16 -11.24 -19.55
N PHE A 245 31.56 -9.98 -19.36
CA PHE A 245 31.59 -8.95 -20.39
C PHE A 245 32.71 -7.94 -20.14
N GLN A 246 32.91 -7.04 -21.11
CA GLN A 246 33.83 -5.92 -20.98
C GLN A 246 33.07 -4.60 -20.94
N ILE A 247 33.39 -3.78 -19.94
CA ILE A 247 32.97 -2.38 -19.86
C ILE A 247 34.03 -1.54 -20.59
N ALA A 248 33.64 -0.94 -21.71
CA ALA A 248 34.48 -0.01 -22.46
C ALA A 248 34.02 1.43 -22.22
N VAL A 249 34.88 2.24 -21.61
CA VAL A 249 34.60 3.64 -21.30
C VAL A 249 35.46 4.53 -22.17
N LYS A 250 34.82 5.43 -22.93
CA LYS A 250 35.51 6.44 -23.70
C LYS A 250 35.75 7.67 -22.83
N VAL A 251 37.02 8.04 -22.65
CA VAL A 251 37.43 9.22 -21.89
C VAL A 251 38.20 10.17 -22.79
N SER A 252 37.82 11.44 -22.78
CA SER A 252 38.49 12.51 -23.53
C SER A 252 39.13 13.51 -22.57
N PHE A 253 40.41 13.86 -22.78
CA PHE A 253 41.14 14.87 -22.01
C PHE A 253 41.32 16.17 -22.79
N ASN A 254 41.49 17.30 -22.09
CA ASN A 254 41.77 18.59 -22.73
C ASN A 254 43.22 18.72 -23.26
N ARG A 255 44.12 17.80 -22.89
CA ARG A 255 45.52 17.72 -23.30
C ARG A 255 45.99 16.27 -23.34
N ASP A 256 47.16 16.02 -23.92
CA ASP A 256 47.76 14.70 -23.92
C ASP A 256 48.26 14.36 -22.50
N VAL A 257 47.91 13.18 -22.02
CA VAL A 257 48.18 12.76 -20.64
C VAL A 257 48.36 11.24 -20.61
N SER A 258 49.20 10.76 -19.69
CA SER A 258 49.36 9.34 -19.41
C SER A 258 49.07 9.07 -17.95
N GLY A 259 48.74 7.82 -17.62
CA GLY A 259 48.39 7.43 -16.27
C GLY A 259 47.71 6.08 -16.24
N PHE A 260 46.92 5.85 -15.20
CA PHE A 260 46.07 4.69 -15.09
C PHE A 260 44.71 5.07 -14.53
N ALA A 261 43.71 4.26 -14.81
CA ALA A 261 42.36 4.41 -14.32
C ALA A 261 42.00 3.22 -13.44
N THR A 262 41.22 3.46 -12.40
CA THR A 262 40.59 2.41 -11.61
C THR A 262 39.08 2.49 -11.71
N LEU A 263 38.41 1.34 -11.79
CA LEU A 263 36.96 1.25 -11.72
C LEU A 263 36.54 0.55 -10.42
N GLN A 264 35.52 1.10 -9.76
CA GLN A 264 34.91 0.52 -8.56
C GLN A 264 33.39 0.46 -8.74
N SER A 265 32.79 -0.71 -8.52
CA SER A 265 31.33 -0.84 -8.48
C SER A 265 30.78 -0.34 -7.14
N LEU A 266 29.62 0.31 -7.15
CA LEU A 266 28.84 0.63 -5.94
C LEU A 266 27.81 -0.43 -5.59
N ASP A 267 27.74 -1.51 -6.38
CA ASP A 267 26.83 -2.62 -6.16
C ASP A 267 27.59 -3.94 -6.24
N ASP A 268 27.42 -4.77 -5.22
CA ASP A 268 28.10 -6.06 -5.12
C ASP A 268 27.66 -7.06 -6.21
N ASN A 269 26.55 -6.81 -6.92
CA ASN A 269 26.11 -7.65 -8.03
C ASN A 269 26.99 -7.50 -9.28
N LEU A 270 27.66 -6.35 -9.45
CA LEU A 270 28.62 -6.14 -10.52
C LEU A 270 30.04 -6.38 -9.98
N VAL A 271 30.63 -7.50 -10.38
CA VAL A 271 31.99 -7.89 -10.00
C VAL A 271 32.96 -7.42 -11.07
N LEU A 272 33.92 -6.59 -10.68
CA LEU A 272 35.00 -6.16 -11.57
C LEU A 272 36.13 -7.19 -11.51
N ASN A 273 36.32 -7.92 -12.61
CA ASN A 273 37.38 -8.90 -12.80
C ASN A 273 38.73 -8.23 -13.10
N SER A 274 38.70 -7.04 -13.71
CA SER A 274 39.82 -6.12 -13.73
C SER A 274 39.38 -4.74 -13.23
N THR A 275 40.18 -4.16 -12.33
CA THR A 275 39.89 -2.85 -11.74
C THR A 275 40.83 -1.77 -12.21
N LEU A 276 41.90 -2.10 -12.95
CA LEU A 276 42.94 -1.15 -13.39
C LEU A 276 43.11 -1.21 -14.91
N CYS A 277 43.20 -0.04 -15.54
CA CYS A 277 43.48 0.11 -16.97
C CYS A 277 44.46 1.27 -17.18
N GLU A 278 45.61 1.01 -17.81
CA GLU A 278 46.57 2.06 -18.16
C GLU A 278 46.12 2.82 -19.41
N PHE A 279 46.44 4.10 -19.49
CA PHE A 279 46.27 4.93 -20.68
C PHE A 279 47.52 5.76 -20.90
N ASP A 280 47.97 5.87 -22.14
CA ASP A 280 49.18 6.61 -22.50
C ASP A 280 48.87 7.82 -23.36
N SER A 281 49.85 8.70 -23.55
CA SER A 281 49.70 9.87 -24.40
C SER A 281 49.77 9.56 -25.91
N VAL A 282 50.04 8.31 -26.31
CA VAL A 282 50.20 7.91 -27.72
C VAL A 282 48.83 7.75 -28.39
N ASP A 283 47.80 7.42 -27.62
CA ASP A 283 46.40 7.40 -28.05
C ASP A 283 45.78 8.82 -28.24
N GLY A 284 46.57 9.87 -28.04
CA GLY A 284 46.13 11.27 -28.15
C GLY A 284 45.29 11.71 -26.96
N ARG A 285 44.26 12.53 -27.20
CA ARG A 285 43.39 13.06 -26.15
C ARG A 285 42.21 12.15 -25.80
N VAL A 286 42.04 11.02 -26.50
CA VAL A 286 40.85 10.17 -26.38
C VAL A 286 41.29 8.74 -26.13
N HIS A 287 40.86 8.17 -25.02
CA HIS A 287 41.24 6.82 -24.60
C HIS A 287 40.01 5.94 -24.42
N TRP A 288 40.17 4.66 -24.76
CA TRP A 288 39.18 3.61 -24.49
C TRP A 288 39.66 2.73 -23.36
N LEU A 289 39.18 3.03 -22.16
CA LEU A 289 39.47 2.27 -20.95
C LEU A 289 38.60 1.02 -20.95
N ARG A 290 39.20 -0.15 -20.70
CA ARG A 290 38.52 -1.44 -20.77
C ARG A 290 38.68 -2.18 -19.46
N PHE A 291 37.56 -2.51 -18.84
CA PHE A 291 37.48 -3.26 -17.61
C PHE A 291 36.70 -4.55 -17.85
N GLU A 292 37.22 -5.68 -17.40
CA GLU A 292 36.53 -6.96 -17.43
C GLU A 292 35.62 -7.06 -16.22
N ALA A 293 34.39 -7.50 -16.42
CA ALA A 293 33.39 -7.57 -15.37
C ALA A 293 32.47 -8.78 -15.56
N SER A 294 31.81 -9.16 -14.48
CA SER A 294 30.77 -10.17 -14.46
C SER A 294 29.60 -9.76 -13.58
N MET A 295 28.40 -10.20 -13.95
CA MET A 295 27.22 -10.03 -13.13
C MET A 295 26.96 -11.29 -12.30
N LYS A 296 26.66 -11.11 -11.02
CA LYS A 296 26.17 -12.21 -10.17
C LYS A 296 24.76 -12.64 -10.61
N ASN A 297 24.45 -13.93 -10.43
CA ASN A 297 23.08 -14.46 -10.55
C ASN A 297 22.28 -14.14 -9.27
N SER A 298 22.08 -12.87 -8.95
CA SER A 298 21.41 -12.45 -7.73
C SER A 298 20.25 -11.53 -8.04
N PHE A 299 19.21 -11.56 -7.20
CA PHE A 299 18.01 -10.75 -7.43
C PHE A 299 18.36 -9.26 -7.47
N MET A 300 17.94 -8.59 -8.54
CA MET A 300 18.19 -7.17 -8.73
C MET A 300 17.00 -6.50 -9.43
N ASP A 301 16.52 -5.40 -8.85
CA ASP A 301 15.47 -4.56 -9.41
C ASP A 301 16.03 -3.16 -9.70
N LYS A 302 17.03 -3.10 -10.59
CA LYS A 302 17.64 -1.84 -11.05
C LYS A 302 17.78 -1.87 -12.57
N LYS A 303 17.80 -0.69 -13.18
CA LYS A 303 18.09 -0.50 -14.61
C LYS A 303 19.55 -0.15 -14.89
N PHE A 304 20.25 0.35 -13.86
CA PHE A 304 21.65 0.73 -13.95
C PHE A 304 22.37 0.43 -12.62
N ILE A 305 23.65 0.09 -12.72
CA ILE A 305 24.59 0.06 -11.60
C ILE A 305 25.59 1.20 -11.77
N SER A 306 25.69 2.06 -10.76
CA SER A 306 26.68 3.13 -10.72
C SER A 306 28.06 2.58 -10.35
N CYS A 307 29.09 3.05 -11.06
CA CYS A 307 30.48 2.75 -10.79
C CYS A 307 31.30 4.04 -10.72
N TRP A 308 32.32 4.05 -9.88
CA TRP A 308 33.32 5.11 -9.79
C TRP A 308 34.50 4.81 -10.68
N LEU A 309 34.70 5.62 -11.72
CA LEU A 309 35.92 5.64 -12.52
C LEU A 309 36.86 6.72 -11.95
N THR A 310 37.97 6.31 -11.38
CA THR A 310 39.03 7.23 -10.90
C THR A 310 40.21 7.20 -11.85
N LEU A 311 40.56 8.33 -12.44
CA LEU A 311 41.72 8.51 -13.30
C LEU A 311 42.88 9.04 -12.47
N TYR A 312 44.06 8.47 -12.63
CA TYR A 312 45.31 8.90 -12.00
C TYR A 312 46.30 9.35 -13.07
N PRO A 313 46.18 10.59 -13.56
CA PRO A 313 47.21 11.18 -14.42
C PRO A 313 48.58 11.19 -13.74
N ALA A 314 49.65 10.96 -14.49
CA ALA A 314 51.02 10.90 -13.96
C ALA A 314 51.49 12.23 -13.33
N ASP A 315 50.89 13.35 -13.71
CA ASP A 315 51.28 14.70 -13.29
C ASP A 315 50.15 15.48 -12.61
N PHE A 316 49.12 14.78 -12.10
CA PHE A 316 47.94 15.42 -11.53
C PHE A 316 47.28 14.67 -10.36
N HIS A 317 46.38 15.37 -9.66
CA HIS A 317 45.50 14.73 -8.70
C HIS A 317 44.50 13.78 -9.38
N PRO A 318 44.02 12.75 -8.68
CA PRO A 318 43.03 11.84 -9.24
C PRO A 318 41.74 12.56 -9.63
N ILE A 319 41.13 12.15 -10.74
CA ILE A 319 39.85 12.68 -11.26
C ILE A 319 38.80 11.58 -11.15
N VAL A 320 37.65 11.86 -10.55
CA VAL A 320 36.59 10.86 -10.30
C VAL A 320 35.36 11.16 -11.15
N HIS A 321 34.88 10.14 -11.86
CA HIS A 321 33.64 10.16 -12.65
C HIS A 321 32.66 9.08 -12.17
N GLU A 322 31.37 9.41 -12.09
CA GLU A 322 30.31 8.40 -12.01
C GLU A 322 30.02 7.88 -13.42
N ILE A 323 30.09 6.57 -13.61
CA ILE A 323 29.59 5.91 -14.83
C ILE A 323 28.41 5.00 -14.47
N ARG A 324 27.43 4.89 -15.38
CA ARG A 324 26.26 4.02 -15.20
C ARG A 324 26.33 2.85 -16.16
N VAL A 325 26.45 1.65 -15.62
CA VAL A 325 26.44 0.39 -16.36
C VAL A 325 24.98 -0.05 -16.54
N PRO A 326 24.47 -0.17 -17.79
CA PRO A 326 23.13 -0.69 -18.03
C PRO A 326 23.07 -2.17 -17.66
N VAL A 327 22.02 -2.55 -16.93
CA VAL A 327 21.79 -3.92 -16.46
C VAL A 327 20.36 -4.36 -16.73
N SER A 328 20.13 -5.66 -16.86
CA SER A 328 18.76 -6.17 -16.89
C SER A 328 18.14 -6.16 -15.49
N HIS A 329 16.85 -5.86 -15.44
CA HIS A 329 16.06 -5.95 -14.22
C HIS A 329 15.33 -7.30 -14.18
N VAL A 330 15.09 -7.82 -12.98
CA VAL A 330 14.34 -9.06 -12.79
C VAL A 330 12.85 -8.76 -12.74
N LYS A 331 12.03 -9.48 -13.52
CA LYS A 331 10.57 -9.43 -13.43
C LYS A 331 10.05 -10.82 -13.08
N LEU A 332 9.67 -11.03 -11.83
CA LEU A 332 9.21 -12.34 -11.37
C LEU A 332 7.70 -12.46 -11.42
N SER A 333 7.21 -13.63 -11.80
CA SER A 333 5.79 -14.00 -11.75
C SER A 333 5.58 -15.36 -11.10
N LEU A 334 4.50 -15.47 -10.31
CA LEU A 334 4.02 -16.75 -9.81
C LEU A 334 3.41 -17.54 -10.97
N TYR A 335 4.03 -18.67 -11.29
CA TYR A 335 3.54 -19.68 -12.23
C TYR A 335 2.76 -20.76 -11.42
N PRO A 336 1.89 -21.60 -12.02
CA PRO A 336 0.90 -22.38 -11.26
C PRO A 336 1.45 -23.09 -10.03
N VAL A 337 0.71 -23.00 -8.92
CA VAL A 337 1.02 -23.70 -7.69
C VAL A 337 0.37 -25.08 -7.76
N PHE A 338 1.17 -26.14 -7.66
CA PHE A 338 0.66 -27.50 -7.61
C PHE A 338 0.32 -27.86 -6.17
N PHE A 339 -0.80 -28.54 -5.99
CA PHE A 339 -1.27 -29.03 -4.70
C PHE A 339 -1.43 -30.55 -4.74
N SER A 340 -1.07 -31.21 -3.65
CA SER A 340 -1.29 -32.64 -3.43
C SER A 340 -1.47 -32.91 -1.95
N ASP A 341 -2.51 -33.65 -1.62
CA ASP A 341 -2.83 -34.18 -0.30
C ASP A 341 -2.52 -35.69 -0.19
N THR A 342 -2.03 -36.33 -1.25
CA THR A 342 -1.87 -37.79 -1.31
C THR A 342 -0.93 -38.39 -0.26
N LEU A 343 0.11 -37.65 0.15
CA LEU A 343 1.13 -38.17 1.10
C LEU A 343 0.73 -37.98 2.57
N TYR A 344 -0.03 -36.94 2.88
CA TYR A 344 -0.29 -36.47 4.25
C TYR A 344 -1.77 -36.23 4.58
N GLY A 345 -2.65 -36.37 3.61
CA GLY A 345 -4.11 -36.36 3.69
C GLY A 345 -4.70 -37.63 3.09
N ASP A 346 -5.91 -37.56 2.54
CA ASP A 346 -6.64 -38.73 2.03
C ASP A 346 -6.57 -38.93 0.49
N GLY A 347 -6.07 -37.93 -0.25
CA GLY A 347 -5.80 -38.02 -1.68
C GLY A 347 -7.01 -37.69 -2.56
N ASP A 348 -8.02 -37.02 -2.04
CA ASP A 348 -9.22 -36.62 -2.75
C ASP A 348 -9.08 -35.27 -3.50
N GLY A 349 -7.96 -34.57 -3.29
CA GLY A 349 -7.63 -33.32 -3.97
C GLY A 349 -8.18 -32.07 -3.28
N VAL A 350 -8.71 -32.19 -2.06
CA VAL A 350 -8.99 -31.09 -1.15
C VAL A 350 -8.25 -31.27 0.17
N LEU A 351 -8.52 -30.40 1.13
CA LEU A 351 -7.86 -30.43 2.43
C LEU A 351 -8.92 -30.23 3.52
N GLU A 352 -9.23 -31.28 4.25
CA GLU A 352 -10.16 -31.33 5.37
C GLU A 352 -9.58 -30.63 6.61
N PRO A 353 -10.43 -30.13 7.52
CA PRO A 353 -9.96 -29.60 8.79
C PRO A 353 -9.08 -30.61 9.53
N GLY A 354 -7.82 -30.22 9.79
CA GLY A 354 -6.82 -31.02 10.49
C GLY A 354 -5.85 -31.78 9.58
N GLU A 355 -6.21 -31.95 8.31
CA GLU A 355 -5.39 -32.63 7.32
C GLU A 355 -4.20 -31.78 6.85
N THR A 356 -3.22 -32.45 6.25
CA THR A 356 -2.01 -31.82 5.75
C THR A 356 -1.83 -32.18 4.29
N GLY A 357 -1.52 -31.20 3.46
CA GLY A 357 -1.10 -31.38 2.08
C GLY A 357 0.25 -30.72 1.80
N GLU A 358 0.64 -30.78 0.54
CA GLU A 358 1.84 -30.20 -0.01
C GLU A 358 1.47 -29.21 -1.09
N ILE A 359 2.14 -28.06 -1.09
CA ILE A 359 2.11 -27.12 -2.22
C ILE A 359 3.51 -26.93 -2.79
N THR A 360 3.58 -26.85 -4.12
CA THR A 360 4.81 -26.59 -4.87
C THR A 360 4.58 -25.39 -5.78
N PRO A 361 4.94 -24.17 -5.35
CA PRO A 361 4.87 -22.98 -6.17
C PRO A 361 5.99 -22.95 -7.22
N PHE A 362 5.69 -22.43 -8.40
CA PHE A 362 6.66 -22.21 -9.46
C PHE A 362 6.85 -20.72 -9.68
N VAL A 363 8.08 -20.28 -9.91
CA VAL A 363 8.39 -18.88 -10.18
C VAL A 363 9.17 -18.78 -11.48
N VAL A 364 8.82 -17.81 -12.32
CA VAL A 364 9.54 -17.53 -13.57
C VAL A 364 10.07 -16.10 -13.55
N ASN A 365 11.27 -15.89 -14.07
CA ASN A 365 11.74 -14.56 -14.44
C ASN A 365 11.25 -14.30 -15.86
N GLU A 366 10.35 -13.35 -16.07
CA GLU A 366 9.81 -13.00 -17.38
C GLU A 366 10.84 -12.30 -18.28
N ASN A 367 11.94 -11.81 -17.71
CA ASN A 367 13.04 -11.20 -18.44
C ASN A 367 14.20 -12.19 -18.66
N GLU A 368 15.20 -11.79 -19.44
CA GLU A 368 16.43 -12.54 -19.64
C GLU A 368 17.27 -12.65 -18.36
N GLY A 369 18.27 -13.54 -18.39
CA GLY A 369 19.13 -13.84 -17.25
C GLY A 369 18.55 -14.88 -16.27
N VAL A 370 19.40 -15.29 -15.34
CA VAL A 370 19.07 -16.30 -14.33
C VAL A 370 19.39 -15.78 -12.94
N VAL A 371 18.46 -15.99 -12.01
CA VAL A 371 18.62 -15.67 -10.60
C VAL A 371 18.87 -16.95 -9.83
N ASP A 372 19.99 -17.03 -9.11
CA ASP A 372 20.32 -18.16 -8.24
C ASP A 372 19.88 -17.86 -6.81
N SER A 373 19.54 -18.93 -6.07
CA SER A 373 19.25 -18.88 -4.63
C SER A 373 18.19 -17.86 -4.21
N LEU A 374 17.12 -17.73 -4.98
CA LEU A 374 16.03 -16.81 -4.67
C LEU A 374 15.27 -17.30 -3.43
N VAL A 375 15.07 -16.44 -2.44
CA VAL A 375 14.30 -16.81 -1.24
C VAL A 375 12.83 -16.50 -1.45
N LEU A 376 12.03 -17.57 -1.59
CA LEU A 376 10.58 -17.54 -1.63
C LEU A 376 10.03 -17.72 -0.21
N VAL A 377 9.05 -16.90 0.17
CA VAL A 377 8.36 -17.00 1.45
C VAL A 377 6.86 -17.10 1.20
N ALA A 378 6.24 -18.18 1.66
CA ALA A 378 4.80 -18.37 1.68
C ALA A 378 4.25 -17.98 3.05
N LEU A 379 3.13 -17.26 3.08
CA LEU A 379 2.56 -16.70 4.29
C LEU A 379 1.03 -16.86 4.28
N SER A 380 0.41 -17.21 5.41
CA SER A 380 -1.05 -17.30 5.52
C SER A 380 -1.62 -16.04 6.17
N PRO A 381 -2.40 -15.23 5.44
CA PRO A 381 -3.07 -14.07 6.02
C PRO A 381 -4.34 -14.41 6.81
N SER A 382 -4.88 -15.63 6.66
CA SER A 382 -6.15 -16.02 7.28
C SER A 382 -6.03 -16.65 8.66
N GLY A 383 -4.82 -17.07 9.07
CA GLY A 383 -4.60 -17.83 10.32
C GLY A 383 -5.18 -19.25 10.34
N LEU A 384 -5.96 -19.63 9.32
CA LEU A 384 -6.59 -20.95 9.15
C LEU A 384 -5.65 -21.99 8.53
N VAL A 385 -4.54 -21.55 7.95
CA VAL A 385 -3.53 -22.41 7.32
C VAL A 385 -2.23 -22.31 8.07
N TYR A 386 -1.76 -23.44 8.58
CA TYR A 386 -0.44 -23.56 9.15
C TYR A 386 0.53 -24.02 8.08
N LEU A 387 1.56 -23.21 7.86
CA LEU A 387 2.61 -23.52 6.91
C LEU A 387 3.84 -24.03 7.65
N ARG A 388 4.45 -25.11 7.14
CA ARG A 388 5.79 -25.53 7.57
C ARG A 388 6.74 -25.49 6.39
N ASN A 389 8.00 -25.18 6.70
CA ASN A 389 9.03 -24.93 5.70
C ASN A 389 8.62 -23.84 4.70
N PHE A 390 7.92 -22.82 5.18
CA PHE A 390 7.31 -21.78 4.35
C PHE A 390 8.31 -20.78 3.77
N THR A 391 9.58 -20.83 4.19
CA THR A 391 10.70 -20.20 3.50
C THR A 391 11.43 -21.25 2.68
N LYS A 392 11.54 -21.02 1.37
CA LYS A 392 12.17 -21.90 0.40
C LYS A 392 13.24 -21.17 -0.37
N ILE A 393 14.30 -21.89 -0.71
CA ILE A 393 15.28 -21.42 -1.69
C ILE A 393 14.86 -22.01 -3.03
N LEU A 394 14.64 -21.15 -4.02
CA LEU A 394 14.58 -21.54 -5.42
C LEU A 394 16.02 -21.51 -5.93
N PRO A 395 16.65 -22.67 -6.19
CA PRO A 395 18.08 -22.72 -6.49
C PRO A 395 18.43 -21.90 -7.73
N ARG A 396 17.52 -21.88 -8.70
CA ARG A 396 17.73 -21.24 -9.99
C ARG A 396 16.40 -20.89 -10.68
N VAL A 397 16.24 -19.64 -11.12
CA VAL A 397 15.01 -19.10 -11.73
C VAL A 397 15.37 -18.30 -12.99
N GLY A 398 14.78 -18.63 -14.13
CA GLY A 398 14.97 -17.90 -15.39
C GLY A 398 13.75 -17.98 -16.32
N HIS A 399 13.79 -17.29 -17.46
CA HIS A 399 12.67 -17.26 -18.43
C HIS A 399 12.31 -18.63 -19.01
N ALA A 400 13.30 -19.42 -19.43
CA ALA A 400 13.10 -20.77 -19.96
C ALA A 400 13.25 -21.87 -18.90
N MET A 401 13.47 -21.50 -17.64
CA MET A 401 13.74 -22.45 -16.57
C MET A 401 13.00 -22.00 -15.30
N PRO A 402 11.75 -22.44 -15.12
CA PRO A 402 10.99 -22.14 -13.92
C PRO A 402 11.76 -22.60 -12.68
N GLY A 403 11.86 -21.71 -11.69
CA GLY A 403 12.38 -22.07 -10.39
C GLY A 403 11.34 -22.83 -9.59
N TYR A 404 11.80 -23.91 -8.99
CA TYR A 404 11.04 -24.77 -8.08
C TYR A 404 11.74 -24.78 -6.72
N PRO A 405 10.99 -24.94 -5.62
CA PRO A 405 11.58 -25.05 -4.31
C PRO A 405 12.31 -26.39 -4.16
N ASP A 406 13.35 -26.39 -3.34
CA ASP A 406 14.12 -27.60 -2.98
C ASP A 406 13.26 -28.75 -2.41
N SER A 407 12.08 -28.42 -1.90
CA SER A 407 11.10 -29.33 -1.31
C SER A 407 9.73 -28.66 -1.26
N PRO A 408 8.61 -29.40 -1.20
CA PRO A 408 7.29 -28.81 -1.05
C PRO A 408 7.15 -28.01 0.27
N ILE A 409 6.24 -27.04 0.27
CA ILE A 409 5.79 -26.36 1.50
C ILE A 409 4.62 -27.19 2.03
N LEU A 410 4.70 -27.58 3.32
CA LEU A 410 3.60 -28.31 3.94
C LEU A 410 2.53 -27.31 4.36
N VAL A 411 1.30 -27.61 3.97
CA VAL A 411 0.12 -26.84 4.31
C VAL A 411 -0.77 -27.71 5.17
N ARG A 412 -1.04 -27.30 6.41
CA ARG A 412 -2.03 -27.94 7.28
C ARG A 412 -3.20 -27.00 7.46
N LEU A 413 -4.41 -27.47 7.18
CA LEU A 413 -5.60 -26.73 7.53
C LEU A 413 -5.91 -26.95 9.00
N ALA A 414 -6.28 -25.88 9.71
CA ALA A 414 -6.66 -25.99 11.11
C ALA A 414 -7.79 -27.02 11.29
N GLU A 415 -7.76 -27.81 12.36
CA GLU A 415 -8.86 -28.74 12.73
C GLU A 415 -10.19 -28.00 12.91
N SER A 416 -10.06 -26.75 13.29
CA SER A 416 -11.13 -25.83 13.47
C SER A 416 -11.46 -25.02 12.21
N ALA A 417 -10.81 -25.23 11.06
CA ALA A 417 -11.19 -24.55 9.83
C ALA A 417 -12.61 -24.90 9.39
N LEU A 418 -13.20 -24.01 8.60
CA LEU A 418 -14.53 -24.17 8.03
C LEU A 418 -14.43 -24.65 6.59
N SER A 419 -15.34 -25.53 6.20
CA SER A 419 -15.45 -26.08 4.86
C SER A 419 -15.76 -24.99 3.81
N GLY A 420 -15.26 -25.16 2.59
CA GLY A 420 -15.62 -24.38 1.40
C GLY A 420 -14.82 -23.09 1.17
N ALA A 421 -14.36 -22.38 2.20
CA ALA A 421 -13.79 -21.02 2.10
C ALA A 421 -12.59 -20.89 1.14
N GLY A 422 -11.78 -21.95 0.98
CA GLY A 422 -10.48 -21.89 0.33
C GLY A 422 -9.52 -21.00 1.13
N ALA A 423 -8.44 -21.57 1.63
CA ALA A 423 -7.61 -20.83 2.59
C ALA A 423 -6.41 -20.16 1.88
N PRO A 424 -6.31 -18.82 1.90
CA PRO A 424 -5.32 -18.10 1.09
C PRO A 424 -3.90 -18.30 1.63
N ILE A 425 -2.96 -18.39 0.70
CA ILE A 425 -1.52 -18.34 0.90
C ILE A 425 -0.96 -17.27 -0.03
N GLU A 426 -0.21 -16.34 0.53
CA GLU A 426 0.49 -15.29 -0.20
C GLU A 426 1.96 -15.65 -0.37
N PHE A 427 2.51 -15.40 -1.56
CA PHE A 427 3.91 -15.65 -1.87
C PHE A 427 4.67 -14.35 -2.01
N TYR A 428 5.85 -14.31 -1.42
CA TYR A 428 6.75 -13.17 -1.41
C TYR A 428 8.16 -13.60 -1.81
N ILE A 429 8.89 -12.71 -2.47
CA ILE A 429 10.32 -12.86 -2.71
C ILE A 429 11.08 -11.92 -1.79
N LYS A 430 12.10 -12.44 -1.09
CA LYS A 430 12.99 -11.60 -0.29
C LYS A 430 13.92 -10.80 -1.21
N ALA A 431 13.90 -9.48 -1.09
CA ALA A 431 14.69 -8.53 -1.86
C ALA A 431 15.51 -7.65 -0.92
N GLY A 432 16.70 -8.12 -0.51
CA GLY A 432 17.47 -7.48 0.55
C GLY A 432 16.78 -7.63 1.91
N ASP A 433 16.49 -6.50 2.56
CA ASP A 433 15.71 -6.45 3.81
C ASP A 433 14.20 -6.38 3.58
N ASP A 434 13.76 -6.21 2.33
CA ASP A 434 12.35 -6.09 1.94
C ASP A 434 11.76 -7.40 1.40
N TYR A 435 10.43 -7.43 1.30
CA TYR A 435 9.65 -8.51 0.70
C TYR A 435 8.80 -7.99 -0.46
N ARG A 436 8.84 -8.66 -1.61
CA ARG A 436 8.05 -8.34 -2.80
C ARG A 436 6.93 -9.34 -2.98
N PHE A 437 5.68 -8.86 -2.95
CA PHE A 437 4.51 -9.70 -3.21
C PHE A 437 4.55 -10.24 -4.64
N LEU A 438 4.35 -11.55 -4.79
CA LEU A 438 4.42 -12.26 -6.06
C LEU A 438 3.05 -12.77 -6.52
N GLY A 439 2.18 -13.15 -5.58
CA GLY A 439 0.85 -13.65 -5.90
C GLY A 439 0.19 -14.38 -4.74
N ARG A 440 -1.05 -14.84 -4.97
CA ARG A 440 -1.86 -15.57 -3.99
C ARG A 440 -2.32 -16.90 -4.58
N TYR A 441 -2.36 -17.93 -3.74
CA TYR A 441 -2.95 -19.24 -4.02
C TYR A 441 -4.02 -19.55 -2.97
N PHE A 442 -5.10 -20.20 -3.37
CA PHE A 442 -6.14 -20.66 -2.46
C PHE A 442 -6.07 -22.18 -2.36
N VAL A 443 -5.83 -22.69 -1.15
CA VAL A 443 -5.81 -24.13 -0.89
C VAL A 443 -7.22 -24.68 -1.07
N PRO A 444 -7.42 -25.76 -1.84
CA PRO A 444 -8.73 -26.38 -1.98
C PRO A 444 -9.21 -26.97 -0.65
N THR A 445 -10.48 -26.79 -0.30
CA THR A 445 -11.09 -27.31 0.94
C THR A 445 -12.46 -27.94 0.62
N PRO A 446 -12.87 -29.03 1.29
CA PRO A 446 -14.15 -29.69 1.06
C PRO A 446 -15.34 -28.78 1.40
N GLY A 447 -16.48 -29.00 0.75
CA GLY A 447 -17.77 -28.38 1.04
C GLY A 447 -18.21 -27.26 0.09
N THR A 448 -19.51 -26.95 0.10
CA THR A 448 -20.05 -25.76 -0.55
C THR A 448 -19.87 -24.56 0.38
N LEU A 449 -19.38 -23.45 -0.15
CA LEU A 449 -19.15 -22.23 0.62
C LEU A 449 -20.39 -21.79 1.45
N ALA A 450 -21.61 -21.97 0.93
CA ALA A 450 -22.87 -21.44 1.47
C ALA A 450 -23.39 -21.96 2.85
N THR A 451 -22.59 -22.66 3.65
CA THR A 451 -22.98 -23.11 5.01
C THR A 451 -21.90 -22.82 6.07
N SER A 452 -20.94 -21.97 5.73
CA SER A 452 -19.84 -21.55 6.59
C SER A 452 -19.95 -20.05 6.83
N PRO A 453 -19.64 -19.55 8.04
CA PRO A 453 -19.66 -18.12 8.31
C PRO A 453 -18.63 -17.38 7.45
N THR A 454 -18.91 -16.11 7.17
CA THR A 454 -17.97 -15.19 6.52
C THR A 454 -16.96 -14.64 7.54
N GLY A 455 -15.69 -14.49 7.14
CA GLY A 455 -14.62 -13.96 7.98
C GLY A 455 -13.58 -15.02 8.42
N PRO A 456 -12.74 -14.71 9.43
CA PRO A 456 -12.76 -13.46 10.18
C PRO A 456 -12.18 -12.29 9.40
N ASP A 457 -12.55 -11.07 9.78
CA ASP A 457 -11.72 -9.90 9.42
C ASP A 457 -10.41 -9.88 10.23
N TYR A 458 -9.51 -8.93 9.94
CA TYR A 458 -8.23 -8.81 10.65
C TYR A 458 -8.34 -8.52 12.15
N TYR A 459 -9.48 -8.04 12.65
CA TYR A 459 -9.70 -7.84 14.09
C TYR A 459 -10.18 -9.13 14.77
N GLY A 460 -10.93 -9.96 14.05
CA GLY A 460 -11.46 -11.25 14.51
C GLY A 460 -12.98 -11.35 14.55
N TYR A 461 -13.71 -10.48 13.86
CA TYR A 461 -15.15 -10.63 13.70
C TYR A 461 -15.48 -11.67 12.65
N PHE A 462 -16.46 -12.52 12.93
CA PHE A 462 -17.13 -13.42 11.99
C PHE A 462 -18.57 -12.96 11.78
N ALA A 463 -19.13 -13.26 10.61
CA ALA A 463 -20.56 -13.13 10.33
C ALA A 463 -21.15 -14.54 10.18
N TYR A 464 -21.91 -14.98 11.20
CA TYR A 464 -22.62 -16.25 11.20
C TYR A 464 -24.05 -16.04 10.72
N GLU A 465 -24.49 -16.80 9.72
CA GLU A 465 -25.87 -16.75 9.23
C GLU A 465 -26.72 -17.90 9.77
N ASN A 466 -28.04 -17.72 9.80
CA ASN A 466 -29.00 -18.74 10.23
C ASN A 466 -28.95 -20.05 9.41
N GLY A 467 -28.24 -20.05 8.29
CA GLY A 467 -28.01 -21.19 7.43
C GLY A 467 -26.73 -21.97 7.69
N ASP A 468 -25.87 -21.49 8.59
CA ASP A 468 -24.54 -22.05 8.83
C ASP A 468 -24.57 -23.33 9.66
N SER A 469 -23.62 -24.22 9.39
CA SER A 469 -23.36 -25.42 10.20
C SER A 469 -22.50 -25.09 11.43
N SER A 470 -22.88 -24.06 12.19
CA SER A 470 -22.17 -23.55 13.37
C SER A 470 -23.09 -23.51 14.58
N SER A 471 -22.56 -23.78 15.78
CA SER A 471 -23.31 -23.56 17.03
C SER A 471 -23.55 -22.09 17.35
N PHE A 472 -22.88 -21.17 16.63
CA PHE A 472 -23.09 -19.73 16.72
C PHE A 472 -24.05 -19.20 15.65
N ALA A 473 -24.57 -20.07 14.76
CA ALA A 473 -25.58 -19.68 13.79
C ALA A 473 -26.81 -19.09 14.52
N PRO A 474 -27.22 -17.86 14.21
CA PRO A 474 -28.39 -17.27 14.83
C PRO A 474 -29.67 -17.97 14.37
N VAL A 475 -30.77 -17.76 15.10
CA VAL A 475 -32.12 -18.07 14.64
C VAL A 475 -32.79 -16.75 14.29
N PHE A 476 -33.48 -16.69 13.16
CA PHE A 476 -34.31 -15.54 12.84
C PHE A 476 -35.51 -15.50 13.80
N ASP A 477 -35.61 -14.42 14.56
CA ASP A 477 -36.67 -14.14 15.52
C ASP A 477 -36.88 -12.62 15.61
N TRP A 478 -37.84 -12.11 14.84
CA TRP A 478 -38.03 -10.67 14.63
C TRP A 478 -38.51 -9.95 15.89
N PHE A 479 -37.84 -8.86 16.29
CA PHE A 479 -38.31 -7.98 17.35
C PHE A 479 -39.21 -6.88 16.77
N SER A 480 -40.51 -6.93 17.02
CA SER A 480 -41.39 -5.85 16.58
C SER A 480 -41.39 -4.70 17.57
N HIS A 481 -41.13 -3.47 17.13
CA HIS A 481 -41.31 -2.26 17.96
C HIS A 481 -42.67 -2.21 18.69
N SER A 482 -43.72 -2.80 18.11
CA SER A 482 -45.08 -2.82 18.67
C SER A 482 -45.21 -3.62 19.97
N ASP A 483 -44.26 -4.51 20.25
CA ASP A 483 -44.20 -5.31 21.49
C ASP A 483 -43.46 -4.58 22.63
N TYR A 484 -42.84 -3.43 22.34
CA TYR A 484 -41.97 -2.70 23.28
C TYR A 484 -42.42 -1.24 23.49
N THR A 485 -41.83 -0.59 24.50
CA THR A 485 -41.91 0.88 24.61
C THR A 485 -40.88 1.49 23.66
N ALA A 486 -41.23 1.56 22.38
CA ALA A 486 -40.35 2.09 21.33
C ALA A 486 -40.38 3.61 21.22
N THR A 487 -39.25 4.19 20.85
CA THR A 487 -39.12 5.59 20.47
C THR A 487 -39.14 5.68 18.95
N PHE A 488 -40.13 6.39 18.41
CA PHE A 488 -40.22 6.70 16.98
C PHE A 488 -39.33 7.90 16.63
N TYR A 489 -38.65 7.83 15.49
CA TYR A 489 -37.85 8.91 14.95
C TYR A 489 -38.31 9.27 13.54
N PRO A 490 -38.73 10.53 13.29
CA PRO A 490 -39.01 11.00 11.94
C PRO A 490 -37.69 11.20 11.22
N MET A 491 -37.37 10.29 10.31
CA MET A 491 -36.10 10.30 9.58
C MET A 491 -36.08 11.40 8.51
N TYR A 492 -37.09 11.55 7.64
CA TYR A 492 -36.93 12.39 6.44
C TYR A 492 -35.74 11.92 5.57
N ASP A 493 -35.60 12.48 4.37
CA ASP A 493 -34.49 12.19 3.46
C ASP A 493 -33.16 12.83 3.95
N ASP A 494 -32.10 12.03 3.99
CA ASP A 494 -30.73 12.42 4.35
C ASP A 494 -30.57 12.99 5.78
N ILE A 495 -31.01 12.24 6.80
CA ILE A 495 -30.84 12.61 8.21
C ILE A 495 -30.03 11.59 9.01
N THR A 496 -29.48 12.07 10.12
CA THR A 496 -28.94 11.22 11.18
C THR A 496 -29.53 11.57 12.53
N VAL A 497 -29.62 10.58 13.41
CA VAL A 497 -30.10 10.75 14.79
C VAL A 497 -29.12 10.12 15.77
N GLU A 498 -28.70 10.90 16.77
CA GLU A 498 -27.88 10.43 17.88
C GLU A 498 -28.75 9.89 19.03
N VAL A 499 -28.42 8.71 19.53
CA VAL A 499 -29.09 8.03 20.65
C VAL A 499 -28.08 7.59 21.69
N THR A 500 -28.42 7.76 22.97
CA THR A 500 -27.64 7.21 24.09
C THR A 500 -27.99 5.74 24.29
N LEU A 501 -26.97 4.90 24.38
CA LEU A 501 -27.15 3.48 24.58
C LEU A 501 -27.58 3.16 26.03
N PRO A 502 -28.43 2.14 26.24
CA PRO A 502 -28.84 1.73 27.59
C PRO A 502 -27.72 1.02 28.37
N PHE A 503 -26.68 0.55 27.68
CA PHE A 503 -25.47 -0.06 28.23
C PHE A 503 -24.27 0.28 27.34
N PRO A 504 -23.04 0.36 27.87
CA PRO A 504 -21.85 0.58 27.05
C PRO A 504 -21.60 -0.63 26.15
N ILE A 505 -21.32 -0.38 24.88
CA ILE A 505 -20.90 -1.42 23.93
C ILE A 505 -19.42 -1.26 23.63
N LYS A 506 -18.74 -2.39 23.44
CA LYS A 506 -17.37 -2.38 22.93
C LYS A 506 -17.37 -2.88 21.49
N PHE A 507 -16.68 -2.19 20.59
CA PHE A 507 -16.63 -2.51 19.17
C PHE A 507 -15.25 -2.19 18.62
N TYR A 508 -14.65 -3.15 17.92
CA TYR A 508 -13.24 -3.10 17.50
C TYR A 508 -12.28 -2.63 18.62
N GLY A 509 -12.54 -3.02 19.86
CA GLY A 509 -11.66 -2.73 20.98
C GLY A 509 -11.97 -1.44 21.73
N GLU A 510 -12.76 -0.55 21.14
CA GLU A 510 -13.13 0.75 21.71
C GLU A 510 -14.51 0.68 22.37
N THR A 511 -14.75 1.46 23.42
CA THR A 511 -16.02 1.46 24.17
C THR A 511 -16.82 2.71 23.88
N TYR A 512 -18.12 2.53 23.62
CA TYR A 512 -19.06 3.55 23.22
C TYR A 512 -20.30 3.54 24.12
N ASP A 513 -20.83 4.73 24.41
CA ASP A 513 -22.06 4.96 25.18
C ASP A 513 -23.18 5.59 24.32
N ARG A 514 -22.89 5.85 23.05
CA ARG A 514 -23.78 6.50 22.07
C ARG A 514 -23.60 5.90 20.69
N ILE A 515 -24.66 6.01 19.90
CA ILE A 515 -24.65 5.74 18.47
C ILE A 515 -25.30 6.90 17.73
N THR A 516 -24.95 7.05 16.46
CA THR A 516 -25.71 7.86 15.50
C THR A 516 -26.16 6.94 14.37
N PHE A 517 -27.44 6.88 14.06
CA PHE A 517 -27.95 6.08 12.95
C PHE A 517 -28.61 6.97 11.89
N SER A 518 -28.59 6.49 10.65
CA SER A 518 -29.06 7.21 9.48
C SER A 518 -30.36 6.62 8.93
N ASP A 519 -31.14 7.43 8.24
CA ASP A 519 -32.26 6.98 7.41
C ASP A 519 -31.78 5.97 6.34
N ASN A 520 -30.59 6.23 5.80
CA ASN A 520 -29.87 5.44 4.80
C ASN A 520 -29.31 4.09 5.33
N GLY A 521 -29.84 3.56 6.44
CA GLY A 521 -29.60 2.18 6.87
C GLY A 521 -28.19 1.83 7.38
N TRP A 522 -27.46 2.83 7.90
CA TRP A 522 -26.17 2.66 8.57
C TRP A 522 -26.14 3.27 9.97
N ILE A 523 -25.20 2.80 10.79
CA ILE A 523 -24.95 3.27 12.16
C ILE A 523 -23.46 3.63 12.31
N TYR A 524 -23.20 4.79 12.88
CA TYR A 524 -21.91 5.26 13.39
C TYR A 524 -21.83 5.01 14.91
N LEU A 525 -20.78 4.34 15.37
CA LEU A 525 -20.52 4.19 16.80
C LEU A 525 -19.77 5.40 17.36
N GLY A 526 -20.38 6.07 18.33
CA GLY A 526 -19.90 7.32 18.89
C GLY A 526 -20.96 8.42 18.88
N GLY A 527 -20.60 9.56 19.46
CA GLY A 527 -21.38 10.78 19.42
C GLY A 527 -20.65 11.90 18.72
N ASN A 528 -21.37 12.98 18.38
CA ASN A 528 -20.86 14.15 17.66
C ASN A 528 -20.42 13.88 16.22
N LEU A 529 -21.09 12.97 15.52
CA LEU A 529 -20.92 12.86 14.08
C LEU A 529 -21.18 14.25 13.45
N PRO A 530 -20.31 14.75 12.56
CA PRO A 530 -20.54 16.04 11.93
C PRO A 530 -21.88 16.06 11.20
N TYR A 531 -22.69 17.11 11.38
CA TYR A 531 -24.06 17.17 10.85
C TYR A 531 -24.16 17.01 9.31
N TRP A 532 -23.07 17.26 8.59
CA TRP A 532 -22.99 17.14 7.14
C TRP A 532 -22.61 15.72 6.67
N HIS A 533 -22.39 14.80 7.60
CA HIS A 533 -22.00 13.42 7.33
C HIS A 533 -23.25 12.54 7.21
N ILE A 534 -23.88 12.63 6.06
CA ILE A 534 -25.17 12.02 5.67
C ILE A 534 -24.95 11.15 4.43
N ASP A 535 -24.08 10.16 4.54
CA ASP A 535 -23.68 9.39 3.36
C ASP A 535 -24.81 8.48 2.86
N PHE A 536 -25.47 8.88 1.78
CA PHE A 536 -26.43 8.06 1.03
C PHE A 536 -25.74 7.16 -0.01
N VAL A 537 -24.57 7.56 -0.53
CA VAL A 537 -23.81 6.75 -1.50
C VAL A 537 -22.98 5.69 -0.78
N ASN A 538 -23.43 4.45 -0.84
CA ASN A 538 -22.73 3.31 -0.27
C ASN A 538 -21.40 2.98 -0.95
N GLN A 539 -20.51 2.34 -0.18
CA GLN A 539 -19.13 2.00 -0.57
C GLN A 539 -18.82 0.57 -0.12
N PRO A 540 -17.77 -0.09 -0.67
CA PRO A 540 -17.34 -1.40 -0.17
C PRO A 540 -16.83 -1.32 1.27
N ILE A 541 -16.68 -2.47 1.93
CA ILE A 541 -16.06 -2.58 3.26
C ILE A 541 -14.77 -3.45 3.18
N PRO A 542 -13.62 -3.00 3.68
CA PRO A 542 -13.36 -1.65 4.15
C PRO A 542 -13.28 -0.64 3.00
N SER A 543 -13.65 0.61 3.28
CA SER A 543 -13.48 1.75 2.38
C SER A 543 -13.11 3.01 3.15
N ALA A 544 -12.33 3.85 2.46
CA ALA A 544 -12.01 5.18 2.91
C ALA A 544 -13.24 6.11 3.04
N GLY A 545 -14.36 5.77 2.37
CA GLY A 545 -15.62 6.51 2.43
C GLY A 545 -16.58 5.95 3.48
N GLY A 546 -17.71 6.62 3.72
CA GLY A 546 -18.69 6.22 4.73
C GLY A 546 -18.30 6.63 6.16
N PRO A 547 -19.17 6.38 7.16
CA PRO A 547 -18.90 6.69 8.56
C PRO A 547 -17.74 5.89 9.14
N PHE A 548 -17.04 6.43 10.14
CA PHE A 548 -15.99 5.70 10.86
C PHE A 548 -16.62 4.71 11.85
N GLY A 549 -16.11 3.49 11.98
CA GLY A 549 -16.68 2.55 12.96
C GLY A 549 -18.11 2.16 12.60
N MET A 550 -18.31 1.86 11.32
CA MET A 550 -19.62 1.68 10.71
C MET A 550 -20.21 0.30 11.03
N ILE A 551 -21.52 0.28 11.29
CA ILE A 551 -22.36 -0.90 11.25
C ILE A 551 -23.40 -0.63 10.16
N ALA A 552 -23.33 -1.38 9.06
CA ALA A 552 -24.22 -1.23 7.91
C ALA A 552 -25.10 -2.48 7.79
N PRO A 553 -26.28 -2.51 8.46
CA PRO A 553 -27.24 -3.60 8.22
C PRO A 553 -27.80 -3.56 6.80
N PHE A 554 -28.03 -2.39 6.23
CA PHE A 554 -28.52 -2.23 4.87
C PHE A 554 -28.25 -0.79 4.39
N TRP A 555 -26.99 -0.48 4.10
CA TRP A 555 -26.60 0.88 3.68
C TRP A 555 -26.91 1.09 2.19
N ASP A 556 -27.85 1.97 1.90
CA ASP A 556 -28.28 2.38 0.56
C ASP A 556 -28.93 3.78 0.61
N ASP A 557 -29.32 4.34 -0.53
CA ASP A 557 -30.06 5.61 -0.66
C ASP A 557 -31.56 5.39 -0.35
N LEU A 558 -31.86 5.35 0.95
CA LEU A 558 -33.20 5.09 1.48
C LEU A 558 -33.94 6.40 1.72
N ASP A 559 -35.24 6.39 1.41
CA ASP A 559 -36.14 7.51 1.59
C ASP A 559 -36.78 7.45 2.99
N GLY A 560 -36.23 8.22 3.92
CA GLY A 560 -36.76 8.34 5.28
C GLY A 560 -38.13 9.02 5.41
N ASP A 561 -38.68 9.62 4.34
CA ASP A 561 -40.08 10.07 4.27
C ASP A 561 -41.05 8.90 3.95
N ARG A 562 -40.50 7.76 3.50
CA ARG A 562 -41.25 6.55 3.17
C ARG A 562 -40.77 5.40 4.06
N GLY A 563 -41.27 5.37 5.28
CA GLY A 563 -41.00 4.30 6.24
C GLY A 563 -40.91 4.85 7.66
N GLU A 564 -40.48 4.01 8.59
CA GLU A 564 -40.39 4.36 10.00
C GLU A 564 -39.10 3.84 10.60
N ALA A 565 -38.53 4.57 11.56
CA ALA A 565 -37.36 4.13 12.31
C ALA A 565 -37.62 4.19 13.82
N TYR A 566 -37.18 3.15 14.52
CA TYR A 566 -37.43 2.96 15.94
C TYR A 566 -36.17 2.56 16.71
N THR A 567 -36.14 2.94 17.98
CA THR A 567 -35.24 2.29 18.95
C THR A 567 -36.01 1.81 20.17
N PHE A 568 -35.64 0.67 20.72
CA PHE A 568 -36.19 0.17 21.97
C PHE A 568 -35.17 -0.69 22.73
N TYR A 569 -35.41 -0.84 24.04
CA TYR A 569 -34.58 -1.63 24.93
C TYR A 569 -35.41 -2.73 25.60
N ASP A 570 -35.08 -3.98 25.31
CA ASP A 570 -35.57 -5.12 26.04
C ASP A 570 -34.71 -5.31 27.31
N SER A 571 -35.20 -4.75 28.41
CA SER A 571 -34.54 -4.86 29.70
C SER A 571 -34.50 -6.27 30.29
N LEU A 572 -35.38 -7.19 29.84
CA LEU A 572 -35.42 -8.56 30.35
C LEU A 572 -34.30 -9.40 29.73
N ASN A 573 -34.09 -9.24 28.43
CA ASN A 573 -33.07 -9.97 27.68
C ASN A 573 -31.77 -9.15 27.48
N HIS A 574 -31.70 -7.92 27.98
CA HIS A 574 -30.54 -7.03 27.83
C HIS A 574 -30.15 -6.77 26.36
N LEU A 575 -31.17 -6.48 25.53
CA LEU A 575 -31.01 -6.24 24.10
C LEU A 575 -31.45 -4.82 23.76
N PHE A 576 -30.63 -4.11 23.00
CA PHE A 576 -31.01 -2.81 22.42
C PHE A 576 -31.19 -2.96 20.92
N VAL A 577 -32.30 -2.46 20.38
CA VAL A 577 -32.67 -2.66 18.98
C VAL A 577 -32.80 -1.32 18.27
N VAL A 578 -32.26 -1.24 17.06
CA VAL A 578 -32.51 -0.19 16.07
C VAL A 578 -33.21 -0.84 14.89
N GLU A 579 -34.44 -0.41 14.60
CA GLU A 579 -35.32 -0.99 13.57
C GLU A 579 -35.60 0.07 12.49
N TRP A 580 -35.49 -0.34 11.22
CA TRP A 580 -36.07 0.35 10.06
C TRP A 580 -37.23 -0.51 9.57
N ASP A 581 -38.45 0.02 9.64
CA ASP A 581 -39.67 -0.68 9.24
C ASP A 581 -40.29 -0.05 7.99
N SER A 582 -40.47 -0.89 6.97
CA SER A 582 -41.12 -0.53 5.71
C SER A 582 -40.48 0.68 5.01
N VAL A 583 -39.14 0.80 5.08
CA VAL A 583 -38.37 1.85 4.42
C VAL A 583 -38.16 1.55 2.95
N TYR A 584 -38.26 2.56 2.09
CA TYR A 584 -38.12 2.37 0.64
C TYR A 584 -36.82 2.98 0.14
N HIS A 585 -36.24 2.46 -0.93
CA HIS A 585 -35.23 3.19 -1.68
C HIS A 585 -35.86 4.40 -2.41
N THR A 586 -35.13 5.50 -2.54
CA THR A 586 -35.55 6.80 -3.12
C THR A 586 -36.15 6.69 -4.53
N HIS A 587 -35.75 5.66 -5.28
CA HIS A 587 -36.19 5.41 -6.66
C HIS A 587 -37.03 4.14 -6.87
N PHE A 588 -37.30 3.35 -5.83
CA PHE A 588 -38.04 2.08 -5.96
C PHE A 588 -39.29 2.04 -5.08
N SER A 589 -40.11 1.01 -5.30
CA SER A 589 -41.49 0.92 -4.76
C SER A 589 -41.75 -0.29 -3.89
N MET A 590 -40.71 -1.05 -3.56
CA MET A 590 -40.78 -2.14 -2.58
C MET A 590 -40.11 -1.72 -1.28
N ALA A 591 -40.75 -2.09 -0.18
CA ALA A 591 -40.33 -1.73 1.17
C ALA A 591 -39.30 -2.72 1.70
N ASN A 592 -38.47 -2.26 2.63
CA ASN A 592 -37.44 -3.01 3.31
C ASN A 592 -37.70 -2.90 4.82
N SER A 593 -37.66 -4.02 5.54
CA SER A 593 -37.75 -4.05 7.01
C SER A 593 -36.59 -4.86 7.56
N PHE A 594 -35.71 -4.20 8.30
CA PHE A 594 -34.50 -4.76 8.90
C PHE A 594 -34.16 -4.11 10.24
N GLU A 595 -33.37 -4.81 11.05
CA GLU A 595 -32.98 -4.33 12.38
C GLU A 595 -31.56 -4.75 12.76
N VAL A 596 -30.97 -3.99 13.68
CA VAL A 596 -29.74 -4.34 14.39
C VAL A 596 -30.06 -4.51 15.87
N VAL A 597 -29.72 -5.69 16.40
CA VAL A 597 -29.82 -6.01 17.82
C VAL A 597 -28.43 -6.02 18.44
N PHE A 598 -28.22 -5.13 19.40
CA PHE A 598 -27.02 -5.03 20.22
C PHE A 598 -27.22 -5.86 21.49
N TYR A 599 -26.28 -6.78 21.75
CA TYR A 599 -26.27 -7.58 22.97
C TYR A 599 -25.39 -6.91 24.03
N ASP A 600 -25.90 -6.75 25.26
CA ASP A 600 -25.12 -6.22 26.38
C ASP A 600 -23.88 -7.10 26.65
N PRO A 601 -22.65 -6.57 26.47
CA PRO A 601 -21.43 -7.35 26.67
C PRO A 601 -21.26 -7.87 28.11
N ALA A 602 -21.88 -7.22 29.10
CA ALA A 602 -21.85 -7.67 30.49
C ALA A 602 -22.72 -8.91 30.71
N HIS A 603 -23.82 -9.04 29.95
CA HIS A 603 -24.72 -10.20 30.00
C HIS A 603 -24.28 -11.31 29.03
N TYR A 604 -23.81 -10.92 27.85
CA TYR A 604 -23.39 -11.80 26.76
C TYR A 604 -21.89 -11.64 26.44
N PRO A 605 -21.00 -12.12 27.31
CA PRO A 605 -19.57 -11.88 27.16
C PRO A 605 -18.99 -12.57 25.92
N THR A 606 -18.15 -11.86 25.19
CA THR A 606 -17.32 -12.40 24.10
C THR A 606 -15.85 -12.45 24.54
N PRO A 607 -14.99 -13.24 23.87
CA PRO A 607 -13.58 -13.36 24.25
C PRO A 607 -12.82 -12.02 24.30
N THR A 608 -13.26 -11.04 23.50
CA THR A 608 -12.63 -9.72 23.37
C THR A 608 -13.35 -8.65 24.20
N GLY A 609 -14.51 -8.99 24.75
CA GLY A 609 -15.44 -8.08 25.40
C GLY A 609 -16.24 -7.21 24.42
N ASP A 610 -16.04 -7.36 23.11
CA ASP A 610 -16.82 -6.66 22.09
C ASP A 610 -18.28 -7.17 22.07
N ALA A 611 -19.24 -6.28 21.78
CA ALA A 611 -20.64 -6.61 21.67
C ALA A 611 -20.89 -7.55 20.48
N MET A 612 -21.88 -8.44 20.64
CA MET A 612 -22.45 -9.15 19.50
C MET A 612 -23.49 -8.25 18.83
N LEU A 613 -23.52 -8.29 17.50
CA LEU A 613 -24.44 -7.51 16.68
C LEU A 613 -25.22 -8.49 15.81
N LEU A 614 -26.53 -8.57 15.98
CA LEU A 614 -27.39 -9.42 15.16
C LEU A 614 -28.16 -8.53 14.17
N PHE A 615 -27.95 -8.76 12.89
CA PHE A 615 -28.75 -8.14 11.83
C PHE A 615 -29.88 -9.10 11.49
N GLN A 616 -31.12 -8.62 11.48
CA GLN A 616 -32.27 -9.40 11.05
C GLN A 616 -33.00 -8.72 9.91
N TYR A 617 -33.48 -9.53 8.98
CA TYR A 617 -34.15 -9.09 7.76
C TYR A 617 -35.49 -9.80 7.67
N LYS A 618 -36.57 -9.05 7.94
CA LYS A 618 -37.93 -9.55 7.79
C LYS A 618 -38.32 -9.60 6.32
N ASP A 619 -38.00 -8.54 5.59
CA ASP A 619 -38.28 -8.39 4.17
C ASP A 619 -37.25 -7.43 3.54
N ILE A 620 -36.53 -7.86 2.50
CA ILE A 620 -35.53 -7.04 1.81
C ILE A 620 -35.68 -7.23 0.30
N HIS A 621 -35.64 -6.10 -0.39
CA HIS A 621 -35.79 -5.96 -1.81
C HIS A 621 -34.65 -5.09 -2.35
N ASP A 622 -33.43 -5.63 -2.31
CA ASP A 622 -32.20 -5.02 -2.83
C ASP A 622 -32.30 -4.77 -4.35
N GLN A 623 -32.97 -3.67 -4.71
CA GLN A 623 -33.47 -3.37 -6.07
C GLN A 623 -32.67 -2.31 -6.79
N ASP A 624 -31.69 -1.70 -6.14
CA ASP A 624 -30.95 -0.57 -6.67
C ASP A 624 -29.95 -0.95 -7.77
N ASN A 625 -30.51 -1.28 -8.93
CA ASN A 625 -29.78 -1.54 -10.16
C ASN A 625 -29.36 -0.24 -10.89
N LEU A 626 -29.81 0.92 -10.40
CA LEU A 626 -29.43 2.23 -10.93
C LEU A 626 -28.15 2.73 -10.25
N GLU A 627 -27.89 2.31 -9.02
CA GLU A 627 -26.63 2.47 -8.32
C GLU A 627 -25.88 1.16 -8.08
N HIS A 628 -25.54 0.88 -6.82
CA HIS A 628 -24.58 -0.12 -6.38
C HIS A 628 -25.24 -1.15 -5.48
N TYR A 629 -26.58 -1.23 -5.47
CA TYR A 629 -27.30 -2.04 -4.49
C TYR A 629 -26.85 -1.67 -3.06
N CYS A 630 -27.31 -2.38 -2.04
CA CYS A 630 -26.88 -2.09 -0.68
C CYS A 630 -25.41 -2.50 -0.39
N THR A 631 -24.84 -1.88 0.65
CA THR A 631 -23.69 -2.41 1.41
C THR A 631 -24.18 -3.02 2.72
N VAL A 632 -23.69 -4.22 3.04
CA VAL A 632 -23.92 -4.88 4.34
C VAL A 632 -22.61 -5.30 4.97
N GLY A 633 -22.38 -4.96 6.24
CA GLY A 633 -21.20 -5.36 6.97
C GLY A 633 -20.89 -4.51 8.20
N ILE A 634 -19.68 -4.67 8.72
CA ILE A 634 -19.13 -3.87 9.82
C ILE A 634 -17.72 -3.39 9.48
N GLU A 635 -17.35 -2.20 9.92
CA GLU A 635 -16.06 -1.58 9.63
C GLU A 635 -15.41 -1.02 10.90
N HIS A 636 -14.11 -1.22 11.02
CA HIS A 636 -13.31 -0.63 12.09
C HIS A 636 -13.26 0.90 11.95
N PRO A 637 -13.21 1.66 13.05
CA PRO A 637 -12.93 3.11 13.04
C PRO A 637 -11.72 3.59 12.21
N ASN A 638 -10.76 2.72 11.91
CA ASN A 638 -9.57 3.06 11.12
C ASN A 638 -9.76 2.86 9.61
N LYS A 639 -10.94 2.37 9.17
CA LYS A 639 -11.29 2.15 7.76
C LYS A 639 -10.38 1.21 6.96
N ARG A 640 -9.51 0.45 7.65
CA ARG A 640 -8.55 -0.50 7.03
C ARG A 640 -8.93 -1.96 7.29
N ILE A 641 -9.81 -2.18 8.25
CA ILE A 641 -10.31 -3.50 8.66
C ILE A 641 -11.83 -3.43 8.63
N GLY A 642 -12.45 -4.46 8.07
CA GLY A 642 -13.89 -4.61 8.09
C GLY A 642 -14.29 -5.96 7.56
N LEU A 643 -15.55 -6.33 7.79
CA LEU A 643 -16.17 -7.55 7.30
C LEU A 643 -17.34 -7.18 6.40
N GLU A 644 -17.11 -7.22 5.08
CA GLU A 644 -18.15 -7.05 4.06
C GLU A 644 -18.94 -8.36 3.89
N TYR A 645 -20.26 -8.26 4.00
CA TYR A 645 -21.19 -9.35 3.71
C TYR A 645 -21.86 -9.17 2.34
N ALA A 646 -22.11 -7.94 1.92
CA ALA A 646 -22.64 -7.63 0.60
C ALA A 646 -22.19 -6.25 0.12
N PHE A 647 -21.91 -6.12 -1.17
CA PHE A 647 -21.74 -4.85 -1.88
C PHE A 647 -21.97 -5.07 -3.38
N CYS A 648 -22.68 -4.17 -4.08
CA CYS A 648 -22.94 -4.32 -5.53
C CYS A 648 -23.66 -5.62 -5.89
N HIS A 649 -24.56 -6.10 -5.03
CA HIS A 649 -25.24 -7.40 -5.18
C HIS A 649 -24.25 -8.58 -5.28
N ARG A 650 -23.01 -8.37 -4.87
CA ARG A 650 -21.98 -9.39 -4.78
C ARG A 650 -21.87 -9.82 -3.32
N TYR A 651 -21.74 -11.11 -3.18
CA TYR A 651 -21.72 -11.77 -1.89
C TYR A 651 -20.45 -12.61 -1.81
N PRO A 652 -19.78 -12.67 -0.64
CA PRO A 652 -18.81 -13.71 -0.39
C PRO A 652 -19.41 -15.05 -0.74
N ALA A 653 -18.65 -15.97 -1.32
CA ALA A 653 -19.24 -17.24 -1.73
C ALA A 653 -19.81 -18.04 -0.55
N THR A 654 -19.43 -17.69 0.69
CA THR A 654 -19.83 -18.33 1.95
C THR A 654 -21.27 -18.07 2.37
N THR A 655 -21.95 -17.08 1.80
CA THR A 655 -23.30 -16.67 2.22
C THR A 655 -24.40 -17.18 1.28
N LYS A 656 -25.62 -17.34 1.81
CA LYS A 656 -26.85 -17.59 1.02
C LYS A 656 -27.52 -16.31 0.48
N GLY A 657 -26.92 -15.14 0.67
CA GLY A 657 -27.43 -13.84 0.25
C GLY A 657 -28.53 -13.26 1.16
N LEU A 658 -29.09 -12.11 0.77
CA LEU A 658 -30.12 -11.37 1.50
C LEU A 658 -31.54 -11.56 0.95
N LEU A 659 -31.70 -12.24 -0.18
CA LEU A 659 -32.96 -12.27 -0.95
C LEU A 659 -34.02 -13.25 -0.42
N ASP A 660 -33.68 -14.09 0.57
CA ASP A 660 -34.63 -14.96 1.24
C ASP A 660 -35.29 -14.22 2.42
N PHE A 661 -36.59 -14.43 2.64
CA PHE A 661 -37.27 -13.88 3.83
C PHE A 661 -36.74 -14.53 5.12
N GLY A 662 -36.70 -13.77 6.21
CA GLY A 662 -36.37 -14.29 7.53
C GLY A 662 -34.90 -14.65 7.69
N ARG A 663 -34.01 -13.72 7.34
CA ARG A 663 -32.55 -13.90 7.43
C ARG A 663 -32.02 -13.25 8.70
N ALA A 664 -31.04 -13.91 9.30
CA ALA A 664 -30.36 -13.42 10.50
C ALA A 664 -28.86 -13.64 10.37
N ILE A 665 -28.08 -12.60 10.66
CA ILE A 665 -26.62 -12.57 10.54
C ILE A 665 -26.03 -12.02 11.84
N LEU A 666 -25.29 -12.85 12.56
CA LEU A 666 -24.63 -12.50 13.82
C LEU A 666 -23.17 -12.15 13.56
N PHE A 667 -22.83 -10.88 13.75
CA PHE A 667 -21.46 -10.40 13.82
C PHE A 667 -20.93 -10.53 15.24
N THR A 668 -19.87 -11.31 15.43
CA THR A 668 -19.29 -11.56 16.75
C THR A 668 -17.82 -11.97 16.69
N THR A 669 -17.09 -11.66 17.76
CA THR A 669 -15.75 -12.21 18.01
C THR A 669 -15.80 -13.54 18.74
N ARG A 670 -17.00 -14.01 19.15
CA ARG A 670 -17.18 -15.38 19.62
C ARG A 670 -16.85 -16.32 18.50
N SER A 671 -15.95 -17.23 18.84
CA SER A 671 -15.48 -18.19 17.90
C SER A 671 -14.99 -19.42 18.66
N LYS A 672 -14.75 -20.51 17.94
CA LYS A 672 -14.11 -21.70 18.50
C LYS A 672 -12.58 -21.55 18.61
N TRP A 673 -12.05 -20.39 18.26
CA TRP A 673 -10.61 -20.11 18.19
C TRP A 673 -10.17 -19.12 19.28
N GLY A 674 -8.92 -19.23 19.71
CA GLY A 674 -8.23 -18.23 20.49
C GLY A 674 -7.72 -17.06 19.64
N ARG A 675 -7.25 -16.01 20.32
CA ARG A 675 -6.70 -14.79 19.69
C ARG A 675 -5.44 -14.36 20.45
N VAL A 676 -4.44 -13.88 19.72
CA VAL A 676 -3.26 -13.19 20.29
C VAL A 676 -3.25 -11.75 19.79
N THR A 677 -3.05 -10.79 20.69
CA THR A 677 -2.94 -9.36 20.33
C THR A 677 -1.74 -8.73 21.00
N GLY A 678 -1.25 -7.62 20.44
CA GLY A 678 -0.17 -6.86 21.04
C GLY A 678 0.12 -5.58 20.28
N THR A 679 1.10 -4.82 20.76
CA THR A 679 1.60 -3.61 20.09
C THR A 679 3.12 -3.67 19.99
N ILE A 680 3.66 -3.38 18.81
CA ILE A 680 5.09 -3.22 18.57
C ILE A 680 5.46 -1.74 18.62
N ARG A 681 6.57 -1.44 19.29
CA ARG A 681 7.21 -0.13 19.27
C ARG A 681 8.69 -0.29 18.96
N THR A 682 9.23 0.56 18.09
CA THR A 682 10.67 0.63 17.81
C THR A 682 11.24 1.87 18.48
N ALA A 683 12.08 1.68 19.51
CA ALA A 683 12.61 2.78 20.34
C ALA A 683 11.53 3.76 20.86
N GLY A 684 10.37 3.24 21.23
CA GLY A 684 9.23 4.03 21.73
C GLY A 684 8.36 4.69 20.65
N ARG A 685 8.67 4.51 19.36
CA ARG A 685 7.87 5.03 18.23
C ARG A 685 7.07 3.92 17.57
N VAL A 686 6.00 4.31 16.87
CA VAL A 686 5.32 3.44 15.91
C VAL A 686 6.36 2.93 14.89
N PRO A 687 6.37 1.63 14.56
CA PRO A 687 7.21 1.13 13.49
C PRO A 687 6.85 1.77 12.12
N PRO A 688 7.75 1.73 11.13
CA PRO A 688 7.42 2.13 9.76
C PRO A 688 6.19 1.37 9.24
N ASP A 689 5.36 2.04 8.44
CA ASP A 689 4.21 1.42 7.80
C ASP A 689 4.67 0.27 6.89
N GLY A 690 3.91 -0.83 6.86
CA GLY A 690 4.27 -2.04 6.11
C GLY A 690 5.10 -3.08 6.88
N LEU A 691 5.46 -2.86 8.15
CA LEU A 691 6.03 -3.92 8.99
C LEU A 691 5.02 -5.08 9.16
N MET A 692 5.48 -6.31 8.93
CA MET A 692 4.68 -7.52 9.06
C MET A 692 5.21 -8.39 10.20
N LEU A 693 4.30 -8.94 10.99
CA LEU A 693 4.62 -10.00 11.94
C LEU A 693 4.36 -11.35 11.30
N VAL A 694 5.32 -12.25 11.45
CA VAL A 694 5.24 -13.63 10.97
C VAL A 694 5.39 -14.57 12.16
N THR A 695 4.45 -15.50 12.33
CA THR A 695 4.56 -16.55 13.36
C THR A 695 5.52 -17.66 12.92
N SER A 696 5.94 -18.51 13.85
CA SER A 696 6.75 -19.71 13.57
C SER A 696 6.07 -20.71 12.61
N ARG A 697 4.76 -20.56 12.35
CA ARG A 697 3.97 -21.39 11.43
C ARG A 697 3.52 -20.64 10.17
N GLY A 698 4.15 -19.51 9.85
CA GLY A 698 3.93 -18.78 8.61
C GLY A 698 2.64 -17.95 8.56
N ASN A 699 1.88 -17.83 9.65
CA ASN A 699 0.78 -16.87 9.72
C ASN A 699 1.31 -15.45 9.74
N ILE A 700 0.66 -14.54 9.01
CA ILE A 700 1.02 -13.13 8.96
C ILE A 700 -0.08 -12.23 9.46
N VAL A 701 0.36 -11.13 10.08
CA VAL A 701 -0.49 -9.98 10.37
C VAL A 701 0.27 -8.71 10.04
N LYS A 702 -0.43 -7.77 9.37
CA LYS A 702 0.03 -6.41 9.18
C LYS A 702 -0.30 -5.61 10.44
N LEU A 703 0.68 -4.84 10.91
CA LEU A 703 0.44 -3.92 12.01
C LEU A 703 -0.44 -2.77 11.51
N ASP A 704 -1.27 -2.24 12.39
CA ASP A 704 -1.93 -0.97 12.12
C ASP A 704 -0.94 0.21 12.31
N GLN A 705 -1.45 1.43 12.10
CA GLN A 705 -0.68 2.67 12.21
C GLN A 705 -0.20 3.02 13.62
N ASP A 706 -0.63 2.29 14.63
CA ASP A 706 -0.17 2.39 16.01
C ASP A 706 0.76 1.23 16.40
N GLY A 707 1.09 0.36 15.45
CA GLY A 707 1.88 -0.83 15.68
C GLY A 707 1.10 -1.94 16.39
N TRP A 708 -0.22 -1.86 16.48
CA TRP A 708 -1.06 -2.90 17.08
C TRP A 708 -1.38 -4.00 16.07
N PHE A 709 -1.54 -5.23 16.57
CA PHE A 709 -1.80 -6.40 15.74
C PHE A 709 -2.73 -7.42 16.42
N VAL A 710 -3.29 -8.29 15.58
CA VAL A 710 -4.10 -9.44 15.96
C VAL A 710 -3.73 -10.67 15.16
N PHE A 711 -3.43 -11.78 15.84
CA PHE A 711 -3.49 -13.11 15.26
C PHE A 711 -4.81 -13.75 15.65
N THR A 712 -5.64 -14.02 14.65
CA THR A 712 -6.89 -14.77 14.77
C THR A 712 -7.18 -15.42 13.42
N PRO A 713 -7.69 -16.66 13.39
CA PRO A 713 -7.87 -17.57 14.51
C PRO A 713 -6.57 -18.23 15.00
N VAL A 714 -6.46 -18.54 16.29
CA VAL A 714 -5.39 -19.37 16.88
C VAL A 714 -6.03 -20.60 17.53
N ASP A 715 -5.65 -21.81 17.09
CA ASP A 715 -6.20 -23.02 17.72
C ASP A 715 -5.69 -23.17 19.17
N THR A 716 -6.61 -23.51 20.08
CA THR A 716 -6.34 -23.57 21.54
C THR A 716 -5.35 -24.66 21.94
N GLY A 717 -5.05 -25.60 21.05
CA GLY A 717 -4.06 -26.66 21.26
C GLY A 717 -2.60 -26.30 20.93
N GLU A 718 -2.30 -25.10 20.40
CA GLU A 718 -1.06 -24.90 19.62
C GLU A 718 -0.17 -23.70 20.00
N LEU A 719 -0.39 -23.04 21.15
CA LEU A 719 0.50 -21.97 21.62
C LEU A 719 1.79 -22.52 22.26
N THR A 720 2.77 -22.86 21.42
CA THR A 720 4.20 -22.95 21.78
C THR A 720 5.07 -22.25 20.75
#